data_AF-A0A2S8S5Z8-F1
#
_entry.id   AF-A0A2S8S5Z8-F1
#
_cell.length_a   1.000
_cell.length_b   1.000
_cell.length_c   1.000
_cell.angle_alpha   90.00
_cell.angle_beta   90.00
_cell.angle_gamma   90.00
#
_symmetry.space_group_name_H-M   'P 1'
#
loop_
_entity.id
_entity.type
_entity.pdbx_description
1 polymer ?
#
loop_
_entity_poly.entity_id
_entity_poly.type
_entity_poly.pdbx_seq_one_letter_code
_entity_poly.pdbx_strand_id
1 'polypeptide(L)'
;MILIESGDRSPRGFEAKVLFAAQLDGRGHAVTLDDAWLPEDLDRSLRYDAAPYLRALDAARVTRLIVIGAETLADEVLIRLRQIGLPGDIPATLVGRFETRQAQISARSKLAYVLGREPDLIDLTDAQPHPLAPDLAGPAAGLGATRPATGGEANLFVILPEAALEDPSTLPALMAMEHQPGLRLHLVLPRRARDHLKTLRFTPARLFGMYELSPTTLARLADMAAIFAADMQGDRIAVMATEMMASGGIVVDCTPEGTLAGSAAPILRGPPLLPALSDYLRQTVLPNRPAIAAQVTGAPWTGTQRIETLERLIGLTPPACDTAPRPPRTLFLPTNGNGLGHARRCALIAREMEGAKIGFAAFPSCLPMIRAEGHDCLPLVSKSAAHDTGHANDLVNYMRLRRALQSGDRLVFDGGYVFDSIYRTILEKGLDAAWIRRGLWQAGQITPSALHREGVFRRVIVPEEAFGELNADMTFGSHIHKVGPIVGDRPERPVEATRAALAKGLGRDFSTLVVTMLGGGVAADRTAQMQMLAALMERRPDCLHLILIWPGSVVPPALYGWKNTTVCQTRNAAAIAAAADLVVTAAGYNSFHEVLYHGLPAIFIPQMAGFMDDQDRRAQAAADRGLAVAVGAGEMLRLEREVTAILDDGKGAELRAALAAADLPARGNARAAGLIAAEVWT
;
A
#
# COMPACT_ATOMS: atom_id res chain seq x y z
N MET A 1 -22.95 17.29 9.24
CA MET A 1 -21.51 17.06 9.44
C MET A 1 -20.99 18.11 10.40
N ILE A 2 -20.10 17.73 11.29
CA ILE A 2 -19.42 18.66 12.20
C ILE A 2 -18.31 19.36 11.41
N LEU A 3 -18.41 20.66 11.23
CA LEU A 3 -17.37 21.49 10.64
C LEU A 3 -16.36 21.82 11.74
N ILE A 4 -15.09 21.49 11.53
CA ILE A 4 -13.99 21.84 12.44
C ILE A 4 -13.17 22.96 11.83
N GLU A 5 -12.90 23.99 12.62
CA GLU A 5 -12.01 25.08 12.31
C GLU A 5 -10.96 25.29 13.40
N SER A 6 -9.81 25.87 13.04
CA SER A 6 -8.76 26.28 13.98
C SER A 6 -8.82 27.79 14.16
N GLY A 7 -8.38 28.28 15.32
CA GLY A 7 -8.29 29.72 15.63
C GLY A 7 -7.37 30.50 14.68
N ASP A 8 -6.41 29.83 14.05
CA ASP A 8 -5.50 30.40 13.06
C ASP A 8 -5.38 29.53 11.79
N ARG A 9 -4.69 30.06 10.77
CA ARG A 9 -4.43 29.39 9.48
C ARG A 9 -3.06 28.70 9.41
N SER A 10 -2.37 28.55 10.53
CA SER A 10 -1.03 27.95 10.53
C SER A 10 -1.08 26.46 10.14
N PRO A 11 0.03 25.89 9.61
CA PRO A 11 0.13 24.45 9.39
C PRO A 11 -0.15 23.63 10.66
N ARG A 12 0.26 24.15 11.83
CA ARG A 12 0.00 23.55 13.14
C ARG A 12 -1.50 23.55 13.47
N GLY A 13 -2.19 24.68 13.29
CA GLY A 13 -3.64 24.78 13.48
C GLY A 13 -4.39 23.83 12.55
N PHE A 14 -3.98 23.73 11.28
CA PHE A 14 -4.56 22.78 10.34
C PHE A 14 -4.32 21.32 10.76
N GLU A 15 -3.12 20.97 11.21
CA GLU A 15 -2.85 19.63 11.75
C GLU A 15 -3.74 19.32 12.96
N ALA A 16 -3.89 20.26 13.90
CA ALA A 16 -4.79 20.09 15.04
C ALA A 16 -6.25 19.81 14.60
N LYS A 17 -6.73 20.47 13.53
CA LYS A 17 -8.06 20.16 12.94
C LYS A 17 -8.15 18.71 12.49
N VAL A 18 -7.12 18.22 11.80
CA VAL A 18 -7.07 16.85 11.26
C VAL A 18 -7.01 15.83 12.39
N LEU A 19 -6.23 16.09 13.44
CA LEU A 19 -6.13 15.21 14.61
C LEU A 19 -7.47 15.12 15.36
N PHE A 20 -8.12 16.25 15.60
CA PHE A 20 -9.42 16.26 16.27
C PHE A 20 -10.54 15.66 15.40
N ALA A 21 -10.49 15.87 14.08
CA ALA A 21 -11.37 15.19 13.13
C ALA A 21 -11.24 13.67 13.22
N ALA A 22 -10.01 13.14 13.31
CA ALA A 22 -9.77 11.72 13.44
C ALA A 22 -10.27 11.13 14.77
N GLN A 23 -10.18 11.88 15.87
CA GLN A 23 -10.73 11.46 17.17
C GLN A 23 -12.27 11.38 17.13
N LEU A 24 -12.93 12.34 16.51
CA LEU A 24 -14.39 12.33 16.36
C LEU A 24 -14.86 11.26 15.36
N ASP A 25 -14.18 11.08 14.22
CA ASP A 25 -14.44 10.00 13.25
C ASP A 25 -14.27 8.60 13.89
N GLY A 26 -13.28 8.46 14.77
CA GLY A 26 -13.04 7.23 15.55
C GLY A 26 -14.21 6.85 16.48
N ARG A 27 -15.07 7.82 16.84
CA ARG A 27 -16.33 7.63 17.59
C ARG A 27 -17.57 7.55 16.69
N GLY A 28 -17.37 7.58 15.37
CA GLY A 28 -18.42 7.47 14.36
C GLY A 28 -19.01 8.80 13.90
N HIS A 29 -18.57 9.95 14.44
CA HIS A 29 -19.11 11.25 14.06
C HIS A 29 -18.78 11.60 12.61
N ALA A 30 -19.76 12.12 11.88
CA ALA A 30 -19.55 12.61 10.53
C ALA A 30 -18.89 14.00 10.57
N VAL A 31 -17.58 14.06 10.39
CA VAL A 31 -16.76 15.29 10.40
C VAL A 31 -16.48 15.78 8.99
N THR A 32 -16.32 17.09 8.82
CA THR A 32 -15.87 17.72 7.58
C THR A 32 -14.84 18.82 7.86
N LEU A 33 -13.86 18.93 6.96
CA LEU A 33 -12.92 20.03 6.83
C LEU A 33 -13.14 20.64 5.44
N ASP A 34 -13.12 21.97 5.36
CA ASP A 34 -13.27 22.68 4.09
C ASP A 34 -12.02 22.51 3.22
N ASP A 35 -12.19 22.04 1.99
CA ASP A 35 -11.08 21.88 1.04
C ASP A 35 -10.60 23.21 0.45
N ALA A 36 -11.41 24.27 0.48
CA ALA A 36 -11.00 25.61 0.09
C ALA A 36 -10.02 26.26 1.09
N TRP A 37 -9.87 25.67 2.29
CA TRP A 37 -9.05 26.20 3.38
C TRP A 37 -7.82 25.35 3.70
N LEU A 38 -7.28 24.69 2.67
CA LEU A 38 -6.03 23.93 2.75
C LEU A 38 -4.81 24.87 2.78
N PRO A 39 -3.80 24.61 3.63
CA PRO A 39 -2.49 25.25 3.50
C PRO A 39 -1.85 24.91 2.15
N GLU A 40 -1.16 25.87 1.53
CA GLU A 40 -0.49 25.68 0.23
C GLU A 40 0.58 24.58 0.32
N ASP A 41 1.42 24.63 1.36
CA ASP A 41 2.54 23.71 1.59
C ASP A 41 2.18 22.52 2.50
N LEU A 42 1.10 21.82 2.17
CA LEU A 42 0.70 20.64 2.95
C LEU A 42 1.60 19.43 2.64
N ASP A 43 2.28 18.90 3.66
CA ASP A 43 3.08 17.67 3.55
C ASP A 43 2.25 16.52 2.97
N ARG A 44 2.91 15.65 2.18
CA ARG A 44 2.28 14.49 1.56
C ARG A 44 1.49 13.67 2.57
N SER A 45 2.06 13.38 3.73
CA SER A 45 1.46 12.44 4.68
C SER A 45 0.25 13.05 5.39
N LEU A 46 0.31 14.36 5.68
CA LEU A 46 -0.82 15.11 6.24
C LEU A 46 -1.99 15.23 5.24
N ARG A 47 -1.72 15.25 3.92
CA ARG A 47 -2.78 15.14 2.89
C ARG A 47 -3.57 13.83 3.00
N TYR A 48 -2.90 12.70 3.25
CA TYR A 48 -3.59 11.42 3.46
C TYR A 48 -4.38 11.39 4.77
N ASP A 49 -3.88 12.01 5.85
CA ASP A 49 -4.62 12.14 7.12
C ASP A 49 -5.88 13.01 6.96
N ALA A 50 -5.78 14.10 6.17
CA ALA A 50 -6.88 15.05 5.96
C ALA A 50 -7.93 14.55 4.95
N ALA A 51 -7.51 13.80 3.92
CA ALA A 51 -8.36 13.38 2.81
C ALA A 51 -9.72 12.76 3.18
N PRO A 52 -9.86 11.96 4.25
CA PRO A 52 -11.16 11.45 4.70
C PRO A 52 -12.20 12.53 5.05
N TYR A 53 -11.72 13.72 5.44
CA TYR A 53 -12.55 14.79 5.99
C TYR A 53 -12.73 15.97 5.03
N LEU A 54 -11.89 16.10 4.00
CA LEU A 54 -11.94 17.21 3.04
C LEU A 54 -13.17 17.15 2.14
N ARG A 55 -13.94 18.24 2.11
CA ARG A 55 -15.12 18.43 1.25
C ARG A 55 -15.34 19.91 0.97
N ALA A 56 -15.85 20.21 -0.22
CA ALA A 56 -16.46 21.50 -0.50
C ALA A 56 -17.68 21.71 0.42
N LEU A 57 -17.76 22.89 1.05
CA LEU A 57 -18.81 23.18 2.05
C LEU A 57 -20.21 23.26 1.45
N ASP A 58 -20.36 23.65 0.19
CA ASP A 58 -21.64 23.65 -0.53
C ASP A 58 -22.22 22.24 -0.69
N ALA A 59 -21.35 21.23 -0.81
CA ALA A 59 -21.70 19.82 -0.86
C ALA A 59 -21.91 19.19 0.53
N ALA A 60 -21.58 19.90 1.61
CA ALA A 60 -21.63 19.39 2.98
C ALA A 60 -22.78 20.03 3.77
N ARG A 61 -23.74 19.22 4.22
CA ARG A 61 -24.74 19.69 5.20
C ARG A 61 -24.09 19.83 6.58
N VAL A 62 -23.65 21.04 6.92
CA VAL A 62 -23.09 21.36 8.24
C VAL A 62 -24.20 21.30 9.29
N THR A 63 -23.93 20.63 10.41
CA THR A 63 -24.88 20.45 11.54
C THR A 63 -24.35 21.05 12.83
N ARG A 64 -23.06 21.38 12.89
CA ARG A 64 -22.40 22.02 14.04
C ARG A 64 -21.07 22.63 13.58
N LEU A 65 -20.69 23.75 14.17
CA LEU A 65 -19.35 24.33 14.06
C LEU A 65 -18.57 24.10 15.36
N ILE A 66 -17.33 23.64 15.26
CA ILE A 66 -16.38 23.61 16.38
C ILE A 66 -15.13 24.36 15.98
N VAL A 67 -14.70 25.34 16.78
CA VAL A 67 -13.45 26.07 16.58
C VAL A 67 -12.49 25.69 17.69
N ILE A 68 -11.39 25.00 17.35
CA ILE A 68 -10.32 24.62 18.28
C ILE A 68 -9.19 25.67 18.28
N GLY A 69 -8.39 25.74 19.35
CA GLY A 69 -7.35 26.77 19.49
C GLY A 69 -7.97 28.17 19.57
N ALA A 70 -9.13 28.30 20.21
CA ALA A 70 -9.91 29.54 20.26
C ALA A 70 -9.19 30.70 20.97
N GLU A 71 -8.14 30.43 21.75
CA GLU A 71 -7.27 31.43 22.36
C GLU A 71 -6.45 32.22 21.32
N THR A 72 -6.18 31.65 20.14
CA THR A 72 -5.48 32.31 19.03
C THR A 72 -6.43 32.81 17.93
N LEU A 73 -7.73 32.94 18.22
CA LEU A 73 -8.77 33.28 17.23
C LEU A 73 -8.46 34.57 16.45
N ALA A 74 -8.02 34.37 15.21
CA ALA A 74 -7.52 35.40 14.30
C ALA A 74 -8.64 36.00 13.43
N ASP A 75 -8.44 37.25 13.01
CA ASP A 75 -9.42 38.00 12.21
C ASP A 75 -9.69 37.35 10.84
N GLU A 76 -8.68 36.71 10.23
CA GLU A 76 -8.86 35.98 8.96
C GLU A 76 -9.85 34.82 9.10
N VAL A 77 -9.81 34.08 10.21
CA VAL A 77 -10.74 32.98 10.50
C VAL A 77 -12.15 33.53 10.71
N LEU A 78 -12.28 34.64 11.44
CA LEU A 78 -13.55 35.33 11.65
C LEU A 78 -14.18 35.84 10.34
N ILE A 79 -13.38 36.47 9.48
CA ILE A 79 -13.83 36.93 8.16
C ILE A 79 -14.33 35.75 7.33
N ARG A 80 -13.60 34.63 7.34
CA ARG A 80 -14.02 33.42 6.64
C ARG A 80 -15.31 32.83 7.20
N LEU A 81 -15.43 32.67 8.52
CA LEU A 81 -16.67 32.15 9.12
C LEU A 81 -17.89 33.02 8.76
N ARG A 82 -17.69 34.33 8.64
CA ARG A 82 -18.72 35.25 8.13
C ARG A 82 -19.08 34.98 6.67
N GLN A 83 -18.10 34.70 5.82
CA GLN A 83 -18.30 34.38 4.40
C GLN A 83 -19.01 33.04 4.19
N ILE A 84 -18.72 32.04 5.04
CA ILE A 84 -19.41 30.74 5.01
C ILE A 84 -20.92 30.91 5.29
N GLY A 85 -21.29 31.88 6.12
CA GLY A 85 -22.69 32.25 6.32
C GLY A 85 -23.54 31.13 6.92
N LEU A 86 -23.05 30.47 7.99
CA LEU A 86 -23.75 29.36 8.63
C LEU A 86 -25.14 29.77 9.15
N PRO A 87 -26.20 28.97 8.90
CA PRO A 87 -27.55 29.24 9.40
C PRO A 87 -27.61 29.45 10.92
N GLY A 88 -28.59 30.26 11.36
CA GLY A 88 -28.83 30.67 12.75
C GLY A 88 -28.98 29.53 13.76
N ASP A 89 -29.51 28.40 13.31
CA ASP A 89 -29.84 27.20 14.10
C ASP A 89 -28.67 26.23 14.28
N ILE A 90 -27.55 26.43 13.58
CA ILE A 90 -26.37 25.57 13.70
C ILE A 90 -25.62 25.90 14.99
N PRO A 91 -25.51 24.98 15.97
CA PRO A 91 -24.75 25.26 17.19
C PRO A 91 -23.26 25.48 16.88
N ALA A 92 -22.62 26.38 17.61
CA ALA A 92 -21.21 26.71 17.48
C ALA A 92 -20.52 26.60 18.85
N THR A 93 -19.37 25.94 18.89
CA THR A 93 -18.62 25.71 20.13
C THR A 93 -17.17 26.16 19.95
N LEU A 94 -16.71 27.06 20.82
CA LEU A 94 -15.30 27.41 20.99
C LEU A 94 -14.64 26.44 21.94
N VAL A 95 -13.47 25.93 21.57
CA VAL A 95 -12.64 25.03 22.37
C VAL A 95 -11.22 25.60 22.39
N GLY A 96 -10.68 25.88 23.57
CA GLY A 96 -9.36 26.50 23.68
C GLY A 96 -8.80 26.46 25.09
N ARG A 97 -7.56 26.92 25.26
CA ARG A 97 -6.88 27.09 26.57
C ARG A 97 -6.69 28.57 26.84
N PHE A 98 -7.45 29.14 27.77
CA PHE A 98 -7.44 30.58 28.00
C PHE A 98 -6.66 30.94 29.26
N GLU A 99 -5.60 31.73 29.12
CA GLU A 99 -4.82 32.21 30.27
C GLU A 99 -5.62 33.14 31.19
N THR A 100 -6.63 33.84 30.66
CA THR A 100 -7.43 34.81 31.41
C THR A 100 -8.91 34.75 31.04
N ARG A 101 -9.77 35.11 32.00
CA ARG A 101 -11.21 35.30 31.77
C ARG A 101 -11.49 36.35 30.70
N GLN A 102 -10.63 37.36 30.55
CA GLN A 102 -10.76 38.37 29.50
C GLN A 102 -10.54 37.77 28.11
N ALA A 103 -9.60 36.83 27.96
CA ALA A 103 -9.39 36.12 26.70
C ALA A 103 -10.61 35.26 26.33
N GLN A 104 -11.22 34.57 27.30
CA GLN A 104 -12.47 33.82 27.09
C GLN A 104 -13.60 34.73 26.59
N ILE A 105 -13.84 35.85 27.27
CA ILE A 105 -14.88 36.81 26.91
C ILE A 105 -14.61 37.37 25.50
N SER A 106 -13.37 37.73 25.21
CA SER A 106 -12.94 38.27 23.92
C SER A 106 -13.20 37.29 22.78
N ALA A 107 -12.73 36.04 22.88
CA ALA A 107 -12.94 35.01 21.87
C ALA A 107 -14.43 34.73 21.64
N ARG A 108 -15.22 34.62 22.73
CA ARG A 108 -16.67 34.42 22.64
C ARG A 108 -17.36 35.59 21.93
N SER A 109 -17.03 36.82 22.30
CA SER A 109 -17.63 38.03 21.73
C SER A 109 -17.29 38.20 20.25
N LYS A 110 -16.04 37.92 19.86
CA LYS A 110 -15.58 37.97 18.47
C LYS A 110 -16.36 36.99 17.59
N LEU A 111 -16.50 35.74 18.02
CA LEU A 111 -17.25 34.75 17.25
C LEU A 111 -18.76 35.05 17.26
N ALA A 112 -19.30 35.52 18.39
CA ALA A 112 -20.72 35.87 18.49
C ALA A 112 -21.10 36.99 17.52
N TYR A 113 -20.24 38.00 17.38
CA TYR A 113 -20.42 39.08 16.40
C TYR A 113 -20.48 38.57 14.96
N VAL A 114 -19.62 37.60 14.61
CA VAL A 114 -19.59 37.01 13.26
C VAL A 114 -20.80 36.13 12.97
N LEU A 115 -21.22 35.31 13.93
CA LEU A 115 -22.31 34.34 13.75
C LEU A 115 -23.71 34.93 14.02
N GLY A 116 -23.79 36.11 14.65
CA GLY A 116 -25.05 36.71 15.10
C GLY A 116 -25.72 35.96 16.25
N ARG A 117 -24.98 35.10 16.97
CA ARG A 117 -25.46 34.29 18.10
C ARG A 117 -24.31 33.96 19.06
N GLU A 118 -24.60 33.79 20.33
CA GLU A 118 -23.59 33.37 21.32
C GLU A 118 -23.17 31.91 21.09
N PRO A 119 -21.86 31.62 20.93
CA PRO A 119 -21.36 30.25 20.88
C PRO A 119 -21.17 29.67 22.29
N ASP A 120 -21.24 28.35 22.40
CA ASP A 120 -20.77 27.64 23.59
C ASP A 120 -19.24 27.81 23.73
N LEU A 121 -18.73 27.81 24.95
CA LEU A 121 -17.28 27.91 25.21
C LEU A 121 -16.84 26.79 26.16
N ILE A 122 -15.82 26.05 25.76
CA ILE A 122 -15.16 25.02 26.54
C ILE A 122 -13.71 25.46 26.78
N ASP A 123 -13.38 25.70 28.04
CA ASP A 123 -11.99 25.91 28.46
C ASP A 123 -11.33 24.57 28.77
N LEU A 124 -10.34 24.21 27.94
CA LEU A 124 -9.55 23.00 28.12
C LEU A 124 -8.63 23.09 29.34
N THR A 125 -8.40 24.27 29.92
CA THR A 125 -7.70 24.42 31.20
C THR A 125 -8.51 23.81 32.34
N ASP A 126 -9.84 23.84 32.24
CA ASP A 126 -10.75 23.20 33.20
C ASP A 126 -11.05 21.75 32.81
N ALA A 127 -11.30 21.50 31.52
CA ALA A 127 -11.70 20.18 31.03
C ALA A 127 -10.53 19.17 30.93
N GLN A 128 -9.33 19.66 30.65
CA GLN A 128 -8.10 18.89 30.45
C GLN A 128 -6.89 19.57 31.14
N PRO A 129 -6.90 19.72 32.48
CA PRO A 129 -6.01 20.62 33.23
C PRO A 129 -4.51 20.26 33.18
N HIS A 130 -4.17 19.04 32.77
CA HIS A 130 -2.80 18.54 32.71
C HIS A 130 -2.50 18.00 31.31
N PRO A 131 -2.33 18.86 30.29
CA PRO A 131 -1.96 18.40 28.96
C PRO A 131 -0.53 17.84 28.96
N LEU A 132 -0.25 16.91 28.05
CA LEU A 132 1.10 16.32 27.90
C LEU A 132 2.14 17.32 27.34
N ALA A 133 1.66 18.36 26.65
CA ALA A 133 2.47 19.48 26.20
C ALA A 133 1.72 20.78 26.53
N PRO A 134 2.41 21.83 27.03
CA PRO A 134 1.77 23.05 27.49
C PRO A 134 1.13 23.87 26.35
N ASP A 135 1.58 23.71 25.11
CA ASP A 135 1.24 24.55 23.97
C ASP A 135 0.38 23.84 22.91
N LEU A 136 -0.29 22.74 23.25
CA LEU A 136 -1.15 21.98 22.31
C LEU A 136 -2.18 22.87 21.61
N ALA A 137 -2.18 22.86 20.27
CA ALA A 137 -3.08 23.68 19.45
C ALA A 137 -4.53 23.16 19.41
N GLY A 138 -4.78 21.98 19.97
CA GLY A 138 -6.10 21.38 20.06
C GLY A 138 -6.30 20.50 21.29
N PRO A 139 -7.48 19.88 21.41
CA PRO A 139 -7.70 18.83 22.39
C PRO A 139 -6.88 17.58 22.06
N ALA A 140 -6.39 16.90 23.10
CA ALA A 140 -5.83 15.56 22.99
C ALA A 140 -6.75 14.61 23.76
N ALA A 141 -7.42 13.71 23.06
CA ALA A 141 -8.35 12.78 23.65
C ALA A 141 -8.15 11.36 23.12
N GLY A 142 -8.30 10.38 24.02
CA GLY A 142 -8.26 8.97 23.69
C GLY A 142 -9.66 8.40 23.46
N LEU A 143 -9.80 7.53 22.46
CA LEU A 143 -11.01 6.79 22.11
C LEU A 143 -11.37 5.71 23.14
N GLY A 144 -10.38 5.26 23.92
CA GLY A 144 -10.60 4.29 25.00
C GLY A 144 -10.99 2.88 24.55
N ALA A 145 -10.72 2.52 23.29
CA ALA A 145 -10.89 1.15 22.81
C ALA A 145 -9.93 0.21 23.57
N THR A 146 -10.46 -0.84 24.19
CA THR A 146 -9.67 -1.80 24.96
C THR A 146 -8.68 -2.53 24.06
N ARG A 147 -7.39 -2.51 24.43
CA ARG A 147 -6.38 -3.34 23.77
C ARG A 147 -6.68 -4.82 24.00
N PRO A 148 -6.63 -5.66 22.95
CA PRO A 148 -6.63 -7.10 23.15
C PRO A 148 -5.40 -7.50 23.98
N ALA A 149 -5.59 -8.38 24.97
CA ALA A 149 -4.49 -8.90 25.77
C ALA A 149 -3.56 -9.73 24.86
N THR A 150 -2.39 -9.19 24.53
CA THR A 150 -1.40 -9.90 23.72
C THR A 150 -0.57 -10.82 24.62
N GLY A 151 -0.79 -12.13 24.52
CA GLY A 151 0.06 -13.16 25.16
C GLY A 151 1.41 -13.39 24.45
N GLY A 152 1.75 -12.57 23.45
CA GLY A 152 2.97 -12.65 22.65
C GLY A 152 3.96 -11.51 22.90
N GLU A 153 4.89 -11.30 21.95
CA GLU A 153 5.86 -10.19 21.98
C GLU A 153 5.16 -8.82 22.06
N ALA A 154 5.68 -7.94 22.91
CA ALA A 154 5.20 -6.58 23.04
C ALA A 154 5.80 -5.69 21.94
N ASN A 155 4.95 -4.98 21.20
CA ASN A 155 5.38 -3.99 20.22
C ASN A 155 5.87 -2.72 20.95
N LEU A 156 7.18 -2.54 20.99
CA LEU A 156 7.84 -1.36 21.56
C LEU A 156 8.10 -0.35 20.45
N PHE A 157 7.57 0.85 20.59
CA PHE A 157 7.86 1.97 19.71
C PHE A 157 8.88 2.88 20.39
N VAL A 158 10.06 3.06 19.79
CA VAL A 158 11.06 4.01 20.28
C VAL A 158 11.05 5.24 19.39
N ILE A 159 10.73 6.38 19.98
CA ILE A 159 10.69 7.69 19.30
C ILE A 159 11.99 8.41 19.62
N LEU A 160 12.84 8.57 18.61
CA LEU A 160 14.17 9.16 18.75
C LEU A 160 14.26 10.51 18.03
N PRO A 161 14.93 11.51 18.63
CA PRO A 161 15.30 12.74 17.93
C PRO A 161 16.40 12.46 16.91
N GLU A 162 16.61 13.37 15.96
CA GLU A 162 17.65 13.23 14.93
C GLU A 162 19.05 13.09 15.54
N ALA A 163 19.35 13.90 16.56
CA ALA A 163 20.63 13.89 17.27
C ALA A 163 20.96 12.54 17.96
N ALA A 164 19.95 11.74 18.32
CA ALA A 164 20.20 10.45 18.96
C ALA A 164 20.88 9.45 18.02
N LEU A 165 20.74 9.59 16.69
CA LEU A 165 21.42 8.71 15.73
C LEU A 165 22.91 9.05 15.55
N GLU A 166 23.35 10.22 16.02
CA GLU A 166 24.76 10.63 15.96
C GLU A 166 25.57 10.01 17.10
N ASP A 167 24.91 9.55 18.17
CA ASP A 167 25.56 8.87 19.29
C ASP A 167 26.01 7.44 18.87
N PRO A 168 27.31 7.11 18.96
CA PRO A 168 27.84 5.80 18.61
C PRO A 168 27.24 4.63 19.40
N SER A 169 26.68 4.88 20.59
CA SER A 169 26.06 3.87 21.45
C SER A 169 24.64 3.50 21.03
N THR A 170 23.98 4.34 20.23
CA THR A 170 22.59 4.14 19.81
C THR A 170 22.42 2.89 18.96
N LEU A 171 23.25 2.72 17.93
CA LEU A 171 23.09 1.58 17.03
C LEU A 171 23.31 0.23 17.74
N PRO A 172 24.37 0.02 18.55
CA PRO A 172 24.52 -1.17 19.38
C PRO A 172 23.32 -1.42 20.30
N ALA A 173 22.75 -0.37 20.92
CA ALA A 173 21.58 -0.50 21.79
C ALA A 173 20.33 -0.95 21.02
N LEU A 174 20.08 -0.38 19.84
CA LEU A 174 18.99 -0.78 18.95
C LEU A 174 19.14 -2.23 18.50
N MET A 175 20.34 -2.66 18.11
CA MET A 175 20.62 -4.03 17.73
C MET A 175 20.41 -5.02 18.88
N ALA A 176 20.81 -4.66 20.11
CA ALA A 176 20.58 -5.49 21.28
C ALA A 176 19.08 -5.65 21.59
N MET A 177 18.30 -4.55 21.48
CA MET A 177 16.85 -4.59 21.70
C MET A 177 16.09 -5.39 20.63
N GLU A 178 16.52 -5.34 19.37
CA GLU A 178 15.90 -6.13 18.28
C GLU A 178 15.96 -7.64 18.54
N HIS A 179 17.00 -8.12 19.22
CA HIS A 179 17.17 -9.54 19.56
C HIS A 179 16.63 -9.91 20.94
N GLN A 180 15.96 -8.98 21.63
CA GLN A 180 15.46 -9.21 22.98
C GLN A 180 14.14 -10.02 22.95
N PRO A 181 14.09 -11.20 23.61
CA PRO A 181 12.87 -12.00 23.67
C PRO A 181 11.71 -11.24 24.32
N GLY A 182 10.52 -11.39 23.74
CA GLY A 182 9.30 -10.76 24.26
C GLY A 182 9.12 -9.30 23.84
N LEU A 183 10.05 -8.74 23.05
CA LEU A 183 9.92 -7.42 22.45
C LEU A 183 9.99 -7.51 20.93
N ARG A 184 9.19 -6.65 20.29
CA ARG A 184 9.34 -6.34 18.87
C ARG A 184 9.60 -4.85 18.74
N LEU A 185 10.80 -4.48 18.31
CA LEU A 185 11.24 -3.10 18.23
C LEU A 185 10.74 -2.43 16.95
N HIS A 186 10.12 -1.27 17.13
CA HIS A 186 9.71 -0.37 16.05
C HIS A 186 10.32 1.00 16.30
N LEU A 187 10.83 1.65 15.25
CA LEU A 187 11.40 2.99 15.34
C LEU A 187 10.48 4.03 14.71
N VAL A 188 10.32 5.16 15.38
CA VAL A 188 9.67 6.36 14.83
C VAL A 188 10.70 7.47 14.76
N LEU A 189 11.00 7.91 13.54
CA LEU A 189 12.06 8.89 13.28
C LEU A 189 11.53 10.11 12.53
N PRO A 190 12.11 11.32 12.75
CA PRO A 190 11.95 12.43 11.84
C PRO A 190 12.51 12.09 10.43
N ARG A 191 12.04 12.81 9.41
CA ARG A 191 12.33 12.52 8.00
C ARG A 191 13.83 12.45 7.70
N ARG A 192 14.62 13.42 8.19
CA ARG A 192 16.07 13.48 7.96
C ARG A 192 16.83 12.34 8.64
N ALA A 193 16.47 12.04 9.88
CA ALA A 193 17.00 10.91 10.65
C ALA A 193 16.79 9.56 9.94
N ARG A 194 15.66 9.39 9.21
CA ARG A 194 15.40 8.18 8.42
C ARG A 194 16.41 7.98 7.30
N ASP A 195 16.86 9.05 6.66
CA ASP A 195 17.85 8.98 5.59
C ASP A 195 19.25 8.69 6.12
N HIS A 196 19.58 9.21 7.32
CA HIS A 196 20.79 8.83 8.05
C HIS A 196 20.77 7.33 8.41
N LEU A 197 19.68 6.80 8.98
CA LEU A 197 19.61 5.38 9.36
C LEU A 197 19.86 4.43 8.17
N LYS A 198 19.44 4.81 6.96
CA LYS A 198 19.68 4.01 5.73
C LYS A 198 21.16 3.82 5.41
N THR A 199 22.05 4.72 5.86
CA THR A 199 23.49 4.59 5.65
C THR A 199 24.13 3.58 6.62
N LEU A 200 23.49 3.32 7.77
CA LEU A 200 24.05 2.57 8.89
C LEU A 200 23.93 1.04 8.79
N ARG A 201 23.49 0.48 7.65
CA ARG A 201 23.27 -0.97 7.41
C ARG A 201 22.44 -1.68 8.50
N PHE A 202 21.61 -0.94 9.22
CA PHE A 202 20.71 -1.44 10.24
C PHE A 202 19.27 -1.40 9.74
N THR A 203 18.53 -2.48 9.95
CA THR A 203 17.11 -2.59 9.55
C THR A 203 16.30 -3.09 10.75
N PRO A 204 15.55 -2.21 11.44
CA PRO A 204 14.66 -2.65 12.53
C PRO A 204 13.46 -3.43 11.97
N ALA A 205 12.72 -4.15 12.83
CA ALA A 205 11.52 -4.88 12.39
C ALA A 205 10.54 -3.97 11.63
N ARG A 206 10.29 -2.75 12.14
CA ARG A 206 9.65 -1.67 11.37
C ARG A 206 10.22 -0.29 11.72
N LEU A 207 10.22 0.56 10.71
CA LEU A 207 10.65 1.95 10.74
C LEU A 207 9.52 2.81 10.16
N PHE A 208 9.03 3.72 10.96
CA PHE A 208 7.99 4.68 10.63
C PHE A 208 8.58 6.08 10.57
N GLY A 209 8.19 6.86 9.56
CA GLY A 209 8.32 8.32 9.65
C GLY A 209 7.29 8.87 10.64
N MET A 210 7.64 9.95 11.36
CA MET A 210 6.74 10.62 12.33
C MET A 210 5.35 10.99 11.75
N TYR A 211 5.31 11.30 10.45
CA TYR A 211 4.09 11.66 9.73
C TYR A 211 3.53 10.53 8.86
N GLU A 212 4.20 9.37 8.78
CA GLU A 212 3.84 8.30 7.83
C GLU A 212 2.43 7.71 8.10
N LEU A 213 2.00 7.72 9.37
CA LEU A 213 0.70 7.26 9.82
C LEU A 213 0.07 8.26 10.81
N SER A 214 -1.25 8.17 10.97
CA SER A 214 -1.96 8.95 11.98
C SER A 214 -1.54 8.54 13.40
N PRO A 215 -1.56 9.47 14.38
CA PRO A 215 -1.23 9.15 15.78
C PRO A 215 -2.09 8.05 16.38
N THR A 216 -3.38 8.03 16.05
CA THR A 216 -4.32 6.98 16.49
C THR A 216 -3.92 5.61 15.94
N THR A 217 -3.48 5.54 14.68
CA THR A 217 -2.98 4.29 14.09
C THR A 217 -1.71 3.81 14.78
N LEU A 218 -0.73 4.70 15.00
CA LEU A 218 0.51 4.36 15.70
C LEU A 218 0.22 3.87 17.12
N ALA A 219 -0.65 4.57 17.85
CA ALA A 219 -1.06 4.18 19.19
C ALA A 219 -1.65 2.76 19.23
N ARG A 220 -2.53 2.40 18.28
CA ARG A 220 -3.13 1.05 18.20
C ARG A 220 -2.10 -0.05 17.92
N LEU A 221 -1.03 0.27 17.19
CA LEU A 221 0.04 -0.69 16.87
C LEU A 221 1.06 -0.86 18.01
N ALA A 222 1.22 0.15 18.86
CA ALA A 222 2.25 0.19 19.90
C ALA A 222 1.73 -0.31 21.25
N ASP A 223 2.22 -1.43 21.77
CA ASP A 223 1.92 -1.86 23.15
C ASP A 223 2.60 -0.94 24.19
N MET A 224 3.79 -0.48 23.84
CA MET A 224 4.61 0.41 24.66
C MET A 224 5.28 1.46 23.78
N ALA A 225 5.49 2.67 24.30
CA ALA A 225 6.24 3.72 23.64
C ALA A 225 7.29 4.32 24.57
N ALA A 226 8.55 4.39 24.11
CA ALA A 226 9.64 5.08 24.80
C ALA A 226 9.98 6.37 24.03
N ILE A 227 9.88 7.51 24.70
CA ILE A 227 10.02 8.84 24.08
C ILE A 227 11.32 9.48 24.56
N PHE A 228 12.28 9.65 23.64
CA PHE A 228 13.56 10.34 23.91
C PHE A 228 13.59 11.79 23.41
N ALA A 229 12.66 12.16 22.55
CA ALA A 229 12.65 13.45 21.88
C ALA A 229 11.83 14.49 22.66
N ALA A 230 12.52 15.40 23.36
CA ALA A 230 11.88 16.52 24.06
C ALA A 230 11.37 17.61 23.10
N ASP A 231 12.02 17.77 21.94
CA ASP A 231 11.70 18.69 20.85
C ASP A 231 10.54 18.20 19.96
N MET A 232 10.16 16.93 20.07
CA MET A 232 9.01 16.35 19.36
C MET A 232 7.70 16.37 20.17
N GLN A 233 7.60 17.22 21.20
CA GLN A 233 6.37 17.51 21.95
C GLN A 233 5.27 18.21 21.12
N GLY A 234 5.17 17.91 19.82
CA GLY A 234 4.07 18.36 18.98
C GLY A 234 2.80 17.56 19.23
N ASP A 235 1.67 18.15 18.85
CA ASP A 235 0.31 17.63 19.03
C ASP A 235 0.16 16.14 18.65
N ARG A 236 0.91 15.65 17.64
CA ARG A 236 0.91 14.23 17.25
C ARG A 236 1.37 13.28 18.35
N ILE A 237 2.48 13.54 19.03
CA ILE A 237 2.98 12.65 20.08
C ILE A 237 2.04 12.69 21.28
N ALA A 238 1.55 13.88 21.64
CA ALA A 238 0.58 14.02 22.72
C ALA A 238 -0.71 13.24 22.43
N VAL A 239 -1.26 13.35 21.22
CA VAL A 239 -2.45 12.58 20.82
C VAL A 239 -2.17 11.08 20.78
N MET A 240 -1.01 10.66 20.25
CA MET A 240 -0.60 9.25 20.27
C MET A 240 -0.51 8.71 21.69
N ALA A 241 0.24 9.37 22.58
CA ALA A 241 0.46 8.95 23.96
C ALA A 241 -0.86 8.95 24.76
N THR A 242 -1.73 9.93 24.53
CA THR A 242 -3.06 9.99 25.15
C THR A 242 -3.93 8.81 24.71
N GLU A 243 -3.98 8.52 23.41
CA GLU A 243 -4.69 7.34 22.88
C GLU A 243 -4.11 6.03 23.43
N MET A 244 -2.77 5.94 23.55
CA MET A 244 -2.11 4.78 24.13
C MET A 244 -2.55 4.56 25.57
N MET A 245 -2.47 5.57 26.42
CA MET A 245 -2.87 5.45 27.82
C MET A 245 -4.37 5.16 27.96
N ALA A 246 -5.23 5.82 27.17
CA ALA A 246 -6.67 5.55 27.18
C ALA A 246 -7.03 4.11 26.81
N SER A 247 -6.20 3.46 25.99
CA SER A 247 -6.37 2.06 25.57
C SER A 247 -5.60 1.05 26.45
N GLY A 248 -4.85 1.51 27.46
CA GLY A 248 -4.04 0.69 28.37
C GLY A 248 -2.63 0.36 27.89
N GLY A 249 -2.13 1.09 26.90
CA GLY A 249 -0.73 1.06 26.48
C GLY A 249 0.17 1.80 27.45
N ILE A 250 1.46 1.45 27.44
CA ILE A 250 2.44 1.99 28.39
C ILE A 250 3.28 3.06 27.70
N VAL A 251 3.41 4.23 28.33
CA VAL A 251 4.27 5.31 27.85
C VAL A 251 5.42 5.48 28.84
N VAL A 252 6.64 5.51 28.33
CA VAL A 252 7.88 5.67 29.08
C VAL A 252 8.55 6.97 28.63
N ASP A 253 8.72 7.90 29.55
CA ASP A 253 9.43 9.16 29.35
C ASP A 253 10.92 8.97 29.57
N CYS A 254 11.66 8.95 28.45
CA CYS A 254 13.11 8.89 28.38
C CYS A 254 13.73 10.25 28.00
N THR A 255 13.00 11.35 28.08
CA THR A 255 13.58 12.69 27.88
C THR A 255 14.55 13.02 29.02
N PRO A 256 15.63 13.79 28.80
CA PRO A 256 16.58 14.11 29.88
C PRO A 256 15.92 14.76 31.11
N GLU A 257 14.95 15.65 30.89
CA GLU A 257 14.28 16.43 31.93
C GLU A 257 13.07 15.72 32.57
N GLY A 258 12.50 14.70 31.90
CA GLY A 258 11.29 14.05 32.40
C GLY A 258 10.03 14.88 32.22
N THR A 259 10.00 15.66 31.14
CA THR A 259 8.95 16.65 30.87
C THR A 259 7.57 16.03 30.79
N LEU A 260 7.44 14.81 30.25
CA LEU A 260 6.16 14.12 30.12
C LEU A 260 5.73 13.49 31.46
N ALA A 261 6.66 12.88 32.20
CA ALA A 261 6.39 12.32 33.52
C ALA A 261 6.07 13.40 34.57
N GLY A 262 6.45 14.66 34.32
CA GLY A 262 6.06 15.81 35.11
C GLY A 262 4.60 16.27 34.89
N SER A 263 3.97 15.87 33.79
CA SER A 263 2.52 16.03 33.62
C SER A 263 1.84 14.99 34.51
N ALA A 264 0.74 15.31 35.20
CA ALA A 264 0.03 14.38 36.10
C ALA A 264 -0.54 13.11 35.41
N ALA A 265 -0.16 12.86 34.17
CA ALA A 265 -0.42 11.66 33.39
C ALA A 265 0.26 10.43 34.01
N PRO A 266 -0.33 9.23 33.84
CA PRO A 266 0.23 7.98 34.33
C PRO A 266 1.39 7.48 33.44
N ILE A 267 2.44 8.29 33.29
CA ILE A 267 3.62 8.01 32.47
C ILE A 267 4.75 7.49 33.35
N LEU A 268 5.45 6.46 32.89
CA LEU A 268 6.60 5.92 33.60
C LEU A 268 7.84 6.75 33.31
N ARG A 269 8.63 7.07 34.34
CA ARG A 269 9.96 7.65 34.15
C ARG A 269 10.94 6.55 33.74
N GLY A 270 11.50 6.66 32.54
CA GLY A 270 12.51 5.74 32.01
C GLY A 270 13.93 6.33 32.07
N PRO A 271 14.94 5.52 31.71
CA PRO A 271 16.30 6.00 31.60
C PRO A 271 16.45 6.96 30.39
N PRO A 272 17.20 8.07 30.52
CA PRO A 272 17.40 9.01 29.42
C PRO A 272 18.41 8.52 28.38
N LEU A 273 19.19 7.48 28.70
CA LEU A 273 20.16 6.86 27.81
C LEU A 273 19.57 5.59 27.19
N LEU A 274 19.55 5.52 25.85
CA LEU A 274 18.98 4.41 25.10
C LEU A 274 19.55 3.03 25.49
N PRO A 275 20.88 2.86 25.73
CA PRO A 275 21.44 1.57 26.14
C PRO A 275 20.82 0.99 27.42
N ALA A 276 20.33 1.83 28.34
CA ALA A 276 19.74 1.37 29.60
C ALA A 276 18.25 1.01 29.49
N LEU A 277 17.60 1.37 28.37
CA LEU A 277 16.17 1.12 28.16
C LEU A 277 15.83 -0.37 28.15
N SER A 278 16.64 -1.19 27.47
CA SER A 278 16.42 -2.64 27.35
C SER A 278 16.30 -3.32 28.71
N ASP A 279 17.24 -3.02 29.62
CA ASP A 279 17.27 -3.59 30.96
C ASP A 279 16.11 -3.10 31.82
N TYR A 280 15.80 -1.81 31.76
CA TYR A 280 14.64 -1.21 32.44
C TYR A 280 13.32 -1.87 32.00
N LEU A 281 13.12 -2.03 30.69
CA LEU A 281 11.92 -2.68 30.16
C LEU A 281 11.83 -4.13 30.62
N ARG A 282 12.93 -4.87 30.59
CA ARG A 282 12.99 -6.29 30.99
C ARG A 282 12.69 -6.50 32.48
N GLN A 283 13.24 -5.65 33.34
CA GLN A 283 13.18 -5.83 34.78
C GLN A 283 11.94 -5.19 35.41
N THR A 284 11.46 -4.07 34.86
CA THR A 284 10.43 -3.25 35.49
C THR A 284 9.11 -3.28 34.72
N VAL A 285 9.14 -3.11 33.40
CA VAL A 285 7.91 -2.89 32.62
C VAL A 285 7.27 -4.20 32.18
N LEU A 286 8.03 -5.07 31.51
CA LEU A 286 7.53 -6.33 30.93
C LEU A 286 6.86 -7.25 31.97
N PRO A 287 7.45 -7.49 33.16
CA PRO A 287 6.84 -8.37 34.16
C PRO A 287 5.53 -7.82 34.75
N ASN A 288 5.36 -6.50 34.72
CA ASN A 288 4.25 -5.80 35.38
C ASN A 288 3.22 -5.23 34.39
N ARG A 289 3.31 -5.59 33.09
CA ARG A 289 2.44 -5.03 32.02
C ARG A 289 0.95 -4.98 32.39
N PRO A 290 0.31 -6.07 32.87
CA PRO A 290 -1.12 -6.03 33.19
C PRO A 290 -1.46 -5.07 34.32
N ALA A 291 -0.60 -4.99 35.34
CA ALA A 291 -0.79 -4.09 36.48
C ALA A 291 -0.61 -2.62 36.06
N ILE A 292 0.41 -2.32 35.25
CA ILE A 292 0.64 -0.98 34.71
C ILE A 292 -0.55 -0.57 33.83
N ALA A 293 -1.01 -1.44 32.93
CA ALA A 293 -2.17 -1.16 32.07
C ALA A 293 -3.44 -0.86 32.89
N ALA A 294 -3.69 -1.62 33.96
CA ALA A 294 -4.82 -1.37 34.86
C ALA A 294 -4.70 -0.02 35.59
N GLN A 295 -3.50 0.33 36.07
CA GLN A 295 -3.23 1.61 36.72
C GLN A 295 -3.39 2.79 35.76
N VAL A 296 -2.86 2.66 34.54
CA VAL A 296 -2.95 3.69 33.49
C VAL A 296 -4.41 3.94 33.09
N THR A 297 -5.18 2.87 32.84
CA THR A 297 -6.60 3.01 32.45
C THR A 297 -7.50 3.51 33.58
N GLY A 298 -7.18 3.18 34.84
CA GLY A 298 -7.91 3.63 36.02
C GLY A 298 -7.50 5.02 36.53
N ALA A 299 -6.45 5.64 35.99
CA ALA A 299 -5.98 6.93 36.45
C ALA A 299 -7.02 8.05 36.22
N PRO A 300 -7.23 8.98 37.17
CA PRO A 300 -8.13 10.11 36.99
C PRO A 300 -7.81 10.95 35.75
N TRP A 301 -6.51 11.13 35.46
CA TRP A 301 -6.03 11.82 34.26
C TRP A 301 -6.56 11.16 32.97
N THR A 302 -6.52 9.82 32.89
CA THR A 302 -7.01 9.11 31.71
C THR A 302 -8.51 9.33 31.52
N GLY A 303 -9.27 9.43 32.61
CA GLY A 303 -10.71 9.75 32.58
C GLY A 303 -11.02 11.14 32.00
N THR A 304 -10.24 12.17 32.36
CA THR A 304 -10.45 13.53 31.82
C THR A 304 -10.05 13.64 30.35
N GLN A 305 -9.07 12.86 29.92
CA GLN A 305 -8.59 12.82 28.53
C GLN A 305 -9.36 11.86 27.62
N ARG A 306 -10.53 11.35 28.03
CA ARG A 306 -11.37 10.54 27.14
C ARG A 306 -12.19 11.41 26.19
N ILE A 307 -12.36 10.95 24.96
CA ILE A 307 -13.18 11.66 23.96
C ILE A 307 -14.63 11.82 24.41
N GLU A 308 -15.17 10.90 25.20
CA GLU A 308 -16.52 10.98 25.78
C GLU A 308 -16.71 12.21 26.69
N THR A 309 -15.64 12.69 27.33
CA THR A 309 -15.67 13.91 28.14
C THR A 309 -15.91 15.12 27.23
N LEU A 310 -15.19 15.20 26.10
CA LEU A 310 -15.39 16.27 25.12
C LEU A 310 -16.75 16.14 24.42
N GLU A 311 -17.20 14.94 24.08
CA GLU A 311 -18.54 14.70 23.51
C GLU A 311 -19.63 15.29 24.42
N ARG A 312 -19.55 15.02 25.73
CA ARG A 312 -20.52 15.53 26.71
C ARG A 312 -20.48 17.05 26.83
N LEU A 313 -19.29 17.65 26.88
CA LEU A 313 -19.13 19.10 27.00
C LEU A 313 -19.61 19.84 25.75
N ILE A 314 -19.38 19.27 24.56
CA ILE A 314 -19.82 19.84 23.27
C ILE A 314 -21.32 19.57 23.02
N GLY A 315 -21.91 18.60 23.71
CA GLY A 315 -23.28 18.15 23.45
C GLY A 315 -23.39 17.30 22.19
N LEU A 316 -22.40 16.44 21.94
CA LEU A 316 -22.41 15.44 20.88
C LEU A 316 -22.99 14.12 21.39
N THR A 317 -23.87 13.53 20.60
CA THR A 317 -24.35 12.16 20.83
C THR A 317 -23.67 11.24 19.82
N PRO A 318 -22.95 10.20 20.27
CA PRO A 318 -22.36 9.23 19.36
C PRO A 318 -23.44 8.63 18.46
N PRO A 319 -23.23 8.54 17.15
CA PRO A 319 -24.20 7.91 16.27
C PRO A 319 -24.37 6.43 16.63
N ALA A 320 -25.57 5.90 16.40
CA ALA A 320 -25.81 4.47 16.53
C ALA A 320 -24.82 3.71 15.62
N CYS A 321 -24.03 2.83 16.22
CA CYS A 321 -23.05 2.04 15.49
C CYS A 321 -23.79 0.95 14.70
N ASP A 322 -24.18 1.24 13.47
CA ASP A 322 -24.82 0.27 12.57
C ASP A 322 -23.74 -0.60 11.93
N THR A 323 -23.09 -1.43 12.75
CA THR A 323 -22.04 -2.36 12.32
C THR A 323 -22.53 -3.77 12.47
N ALA A 324 -23.56 -4.15 11.69
CA ALA A 324 -23.73 -5.57 11.39
C ALA A 324 -22.42 -6.02 10.70
N PRO A 325 -21.64 -6.94 11.28
CA PRO A 325 -20.37 -7.33 10.71
C PRO A 325 -20.62 -7.96 9.34
N ARG A 326 -20.21 -7.28 8.26
CA ARG A 326 -20.22 -7.87 6.94
C ARG A 326 -19.22 -9.03 6.96
N PRO A 327 -19.55 -10.20 6.38
CA PRO A 327 -18.61 -11.31 6.30
C PRO A 327 -17.29 -10.85 5.63
N PRO A 328 -16.13 -11.28 6.15
CA PRO A 328 -14.84 -10.97 5.56
C PRO A 328 -14.82 -11.26 4.07
N ARG A 329 -14.12 -10.41 3.31
CA ARG A 329 -13.85 -10.68 1.88
C ARG A 329 -12.36 -10.63 1.59
N THR A 330 -11.98 -11.22 0.47
CA THR A 330 -10.63 -11.12 -0.08
C THR A 330 -10.66 -10.17 -1.28
N LEU A 331 -9.87 -9.10 -1.21
CA LEU A 331 -9.71 -8.14 -2.29
C LEU A 331 -8.35 -8.34 -2.95
N PHE A 332 -8.32 -8.72 -4.23
CA PHE A 332 -7.09 -8.78 -5.03
C PHE A 332 -6.77 -7.41 -5.62
N LEU A 333 -5.54 -6.96 -5.49
CA LEU A 333 -5.04 -5.69 -6.00
C LEU A 333 -3.79 -5.91 -6.87
N PRO A 334 -3.96 -6.22 -8.16
CA PRO A 334 -2.85 -6.27 -9.10
C PRO A 334 -2.41 -4.86 -9.51
N THR A 335 -1.11 -4.58 -9.53
CA THR A 335 -0.58 -3.31 -10.07
C THR A 335 -0.73 -3.21 -11.59
N ASN A 336 -0.81 -1.98 -12.10
CA ASN A 336 -0.69 -1.71 -13.54
C ASN A 336 0.80 -1.65 -13.91
N GLY A 337 1.27 -2.61 -14.70
CA GLY A 337 2.59 -2.57 -15.33
C GLY A 337 2.46 -2.40 -16.85
N ASN A 338 3.50 -2.76 -17.59
CA ASN A 338 3.45 -2.91 -19.04
C ASN A 338 2.72 -4.23 -19.39
N GLY A 339 1.39 -4.26 -19.25
CA GLY A 339 0.54 -5.41 -19.60
C GLY A 339 -0.32 -5.95 -18.45
N LEU A 340 -0.94 -7.12 -18.67
CA LEU A 340 -1.89 -7.75 -17.75
C LEU A 340 -1.32 -8.83 -16.84
N GLY A 341 0.02 -8.97 -16.77
CA GLY A 341 0.64 -10.11 -16.12
C GLY A 341 0.24 -10.30 -14.65
N HIS A 342 0.23 -9.20 -13.87
CA HIS A 342 -0.23 -9.18 -12.47
C HIS A 342 -1.69 -9.58 -12.34
N ALA A 343 -2.55 -8.96 -13.13
CA ALA A 343 -3.98 -9.23 -13.07
C ALA A 343 -4.27 -10.70 -13.43
N ARG A 344 -3.57 -11.26 -14.42
CA ARG A 344 -3.74 -12.65 -14.84
C ARG A 344 -3.33 -13.63 -13.74
N ARG A 345 -2.20 -13.39 -13.06
CA ARG A 345 -1.77 -14.23 -11.93
C ARG A 345 -2.77 -14.18 -10.77
N CYS A 346 -3.22 -12.98 -10.39
CA CYS A 346 -4.26 -12.85 -9.36
C CYS A 346 -5.54 -13.60 -9.74
N ALA A 347 -5.95 -13.53 -11.01
CA ALA A 347 -7.14 -14.24 -11.48
C ALA A 347 -6.96 -15.77 -11.44
N LEU A 348 -5.79 -16.28 -11.84
CA LEU A 348 -5.48 -17.72 -11.73
C LEU A 348 -5.51 -18.22 -10.28
N ILE A 349 -4.97 -17.44 -9.33
CA ILE A 349 -5.04 -17.78 -7.90
C ILE A 349 -6.48 -17.71 -7.38
N ALA A 350 -7.23 -16.68 -7.78
CA ALA A 350 -8.62 -16.50 -7.35
C ALA A 350 -9.54 -17.64 -7.83
N ARG A 351 -9.29 -18.22 -9.01
CA ARG A 351 -10.05 -19.38 -9.52
C ARG A 351 -9.92 -20.62 -8.64
N GLU A 352 -8.79 -20.79 -7.96
CA GLU A 352 -8.53 -21.92 -7.06
C GLU A 352 -9.13 -21.69 -5.64
N MET A 353 -9.71 -20.53 -5.37
CA MET A 353 -10.28 -20.16 -4.07
C MET A 353 -11.79 -20.39 -4.02
N GLU A 354 -12.21 -21.64 -3.85
CA GLU A 354 -13.63 -22.01 -3.74
C GLU A 354 -14.30 -21.42 -2.48
N GLY A 355 -15.56 -21.00 -2.61
CA GLY A 355 -16.39 -20.51 -1.48
C GLY A 355 -16.02 -19.14 -0.90
N ALA A 356 -14.91 -18.54 -1.31
CA ALA A 356 -14.47 -17.23 -0.85
C ALA A 356 -15.24 -16.09 -1.53
N LYS A 357 -15.59 -15.04 -0.77
CA LYS A 357 -16.07 -13.77 -1.35
C LYS A 357 -14.89 -12.99 -1.90
N ILE A 358 -14.69 -13.08 -3.21
CA ILE A 358 -13.56 -12.47 -3.91
C ILE A 358 -14.01 -11.22 -4.67
N GLY A 359 -13.28 -10.12 -4.49
CA GLY A 359 -13.37 -8.94 -5.34
C GLY A 359 -11.99 -8.50 -5.80
N PHE A 360 -11.96 -7.58 -6.76
CA PHE A 360 -10.72 -6.97 -7.25
C PHE A 360 -10.73 -5.45 -7.03
N ALA A 361 -9.55 -4.89 -6.82
CA ALA A 361 -9.27 -3.47 -6.99
C ALA A 361 -8.22 -3.33 -8.09
N ALA A 362 -8.63 -2.90 -9.28
CA ALA A 362 -7.75 -2.95 -10.45
C ALA A 362 -7.86 -1.69 -11.31
N PHE A 363 -6.77 -1.41 -12.03
CA PHE A 363 -6.71 -0.29 -12.96
C PHE A 363 -7.57 -0.55 -14.20
N PRO A 364 -8.01 0.51 -14.92
CA PRO A 364 -8.96 0.39 -16.03
C PRO A 364 -8.55 -0.62 -17.12
N SER A 365 -7.25 -0.75 -17.39
CA SER A 365 -6.68 -1.72 -18.33
C SER A 365 -7.05 -3.18 -18.01
N CYS A 366 -7.16 -3.52 -16.73
CA CYS A 366 -7.41 -4.88 -16.25
C CYS A 366 -8.89 -5.23 -16.14
N LEU A 367 -9.78 -4.22 -16.06
CA LEU A 367 -11.20 -4.42 -15.75
C LEU A 367 -11.93 -5.37 -16.71
N PRO A 368 -11.75 -5.30 -18.05
CA PRO A 368 -12.45 -6.20 -18.96
C PRO A 368 -12.09 -7.66 -18.74
N MET A 369 -10.81 -7.94 -18.42
CA MET A 369 -10.36 -9.32 -18.15
C MET A 369 -10.96 -9.82 -16.84
N ILE A 370 -10.85 -9.05 -15.76
CA ILE A 370 -11.34 -9.44 -14.43
C ILE A 370 -12.86 -9.68 -14.45
N ARG A 371 -13.62 -8.81 -15.13
CA ARG A 371 -15.07 -8.97 -15.28
C ARG A 371 -15.46 -10.18 -16.13
N ALA A 372 -14.68 -10.50 -17.17
CA ALA A 372 -14.91 -11.69 -17.97
C ALA A 372 -14.71 -12.98 -17.17
N GLU A 373 -13.95 -12.93 -16.07
CA GLU A 373 -13.80 -14.03 -15.11
C GLU A 373 -14.87 -14.04 -14.01
N GLY A 374 -15.86 -13.14 -14.09
CA GLY A 374 -17.01 -13.12 -13.18
C GLY A 374 -16.77 -12.40 -11.85
N HIS A 375 -15.69 -11.63 -11.72
CA HIS A 375 -15.37 -10.92 -10.47
C HIS A 375 -15.81 -9.45 -10.48
N ASP A 376 -16.37 -9.01 -9.35
CA ASP A 376 -16.58 -7.59 -9.06
C ASP A 376 -15.26 -6.85 -8.96
N CYS A 377 -15.25 -5.60 -9.46
CA CYS A 377 -14.03 -4.80 -9.45
C CYS A 377 -14.28 -3.34 -9.06
N LEU A 378 -13.57 -2.90 -8.01
CA LEU A 378 -13.34 -1.51 -7.66
C LEU A 378 -12.32 -0.92 -8.65
N PRO A 379 -12.70 0.06 -9.49
CA PRO A 379 -11.74 0.67 -10.39
C PRO A 379 -10.71 1.49 -9.60
N LEU A 380 -9.44 1.42 -9.98
CA LEU A 380 -8.36 2.29 -9.49
C LEU A 380 -8.07 3.42 -10.48
N VAL A 381 -7.36 4.45 -10.03
CA VAL A 381 -6.94 5.61 -10.82
C VAL A 381 -5.45 5.48 -11.13
N SER A 382 -5.12 5.46 -12.42
CA SER A 382 -3.75 5.48 -12.92
C SER A 382 -3.14 6.89 -12.81
N LYS A 383 -1.82 6.96 -12.73
CA LYS A 383 -1.10 8.23 -12.87
C LYS A 383 -1.41 8.84 -14.25
N SER A 384 -1.60 10.15 -14.29
CA SER A 384 -1.85 10.91 -15.52
C SER A 384 -0.84 12.03 -15.65
N ALA A 385 -0.37 12.28 -16.87
CA ALA A 385 0.49 13.43 -17.18
C ALA A 385 -0.26 14.77 -17.06
N ALA A 386 -1.61 14.74 -17.01
CA ALA A 386 -2.44 15.93 -16.85
C ALA A 386 -2.52 16.43 -15.38
N HIS A 387 -1.83 15.78 -14.44
CA HIS A 387 -1.81 16.17 -13.03
C HIS A 387 -0.37 16.30 -12.53
N ASP A 388 0.00 17.50 -12.10
CA ASP A 388 1.36 17.83 -11.65
C ASP A 388 1.71 17.18 -10.31
N THR A 389 0.71 16.88 -9.48
CA THR A 389 0.90 16.20 -8.20
C THR A 389 1.12 14.71 -8.41
N GLY A 390 2.39 14.28 -8.36
CA GLY A 390 2.79 12.90 -8.69
C GLY A 390 2.18 11.77 -7.86
N HIS A 391 1.50 12.07 -6.75
CA HIS A 391 0.83 11.09 -5.86
C HIS A 391 -0.71 11.26 -5.81
N ALA A 392 -1.30 12.19 -6.57
CA ALA A 392 -2.74 12.47 -6.51
C ALA A 392 -3.62 11.25 -6.83
N ASN A 393 -3.20 10.44 -7.81
CA ASN A 393 -3.92 9.21 -8.15
C ASN A 393 -3.92 8.19 -7.00
N ASP A 394 -2.81 8.12 -6.25
CA ASP A 394 -2.67 7.23 -5.11
C ASP A 394 -3.53 7.69 -3.91
N LEU A 395 -3.68 9.01 -3.72
CA LEU A 395 -4.59 9.56 -2.70
C LEU A 395 -6.06 9.19 -3.00
N VAL A 396 -6.48 9.23 -4.27
CA VAL A 396 -7.82 8.76 -4.66
C VAL A 396 -7.96 7.26 -4.45
N ASN A 397 -6.93 6.47 -4.77
CA ASN A 397 -6.94 5.03 -4.54
C ASN A 397 -7.00 4.70 -3.03
N TYR A 398 -6.27 5.44 -2.19
CA TYR A 398 -6.36 5.35 -0.74
C TYR A 398 -7.79 5.56 -0.25
N MET A 399 -8.46 6.62 -0.71
CA MET A 399 -9.85 6.89 -0.35
C MET A 399 -10.82 5.79 -0.81
N ARG A 400 -10.59 5.21 -2.00
CA ARG A 400 -11.39 4.08 -2.51
C ARG A 400 -11.18 2.82 -1.67
N LEU A 401 -9.93 2.47 -1.35
CA LEU A 401 -9.60 1.31 -0.53
C LEU A 401 -10.11 1.46 0.91
N ARG A 402 -9.90 2.63 1.53
CA ARG A 402 -10.37 2.95 2.90
C ARG A 402 -11.89 2.80 3.05
N ARG A 403 -12.66 3.15 2.02
CA ARG A 403 -14.13 3.02 2.00
C ARG A 403 -14.58 1.60 1.72
N ALA A 404 -13.84 0.87 0.91
CA ALA A 404 -14.21 -0.46 0.49
C ALA A 404 -13.88 -1.52 1.57
N LEU A 405 -12.76 -1.35 2.28
CA LEU A 405 -12.21 -2.33 3.22
C LEU A 405 -12.51 -1.97 4.67
N GLN A 406 -12.70 -3.02 5.49
CA GLN A 406 -12.92 -2.94 6.93
C GLN A 406 -11.99 -3.91 7.67
N SER A 407 -11.95 -3.81 9.00
CA SER A 407 -11.22 -4.76 9.83
C SER A 407 -11.70 -6.19 9.59
N GLY A 408 -10.77 -7.14 9.50
CA GLY A 408 -11.03 -8.54 9.17
C GLY A 408 -11.09 -8.86 7.68
N ASP A 409 -11.12 -7.86 6.78
CA ASP A 409 -10.93 -8.13 5.35
C ASP A 409 -9.49 -8.54 5.02
N ARG A 410 -9.32 -9.30 3.93
CA ARG A 410 -8.02 -9.69 3.39
C ARG A 410 -7.68 -8.87 2.16
N LEU A 411 -6.42 -8.43 2.06
CA LEU A 411 -5.88 -7.75 0.89
C LEU A 411 -4.76 -8.58 0.26
N VAL A 412 -4.91 -8.95 -1.01
CA VAL A 412 -3.87 -9.66 -1.76
C VAL A 412 -3.27 -8.72 -2.79
N PHE A 413 -2.04 -8.29 -2.57
CA PHE A 413 -1.34 -7.35 -3.45
C PHE A 413 -0.39 -8.09 -4.39
N ASP A 414 -0.46 -7.85 -5.71
CA ASP A 414 0.56 -8.32 -6.67
C ASP A 414 1.21 -7.11 -7.35
N GLY A 415 2.47 -6.84 -7.02
CA GLY A 415 3.18 -5.64 -7.46
C GLY A 415 4.64 -5.61 -7.05
N GLY A 416 5.44 -4.81 -7.76
CA GLY A 416 6.85 -4.58 -7.41
C GLY A 416 7.08 -3.46 -6.39
N TYR A 417 6.11 -2.55 -6.21
CA TYR A 417 6.22 -1.40 -5.32
C TYR A 417 4.93 -1.20 -4.50
N VAL A 418 5.07 -1.14 -3.17
CA VAL A 418 3.94 -0.98 -2.24
C VAL A 418 3.63 0.50 -2.05
N PHE A 419 2.55 0.98 -2.68
CA PHE A 419 2.09 2.37 -2.58
C PHE A 419 1.57 2.74 -1.18
N ASP A 420 1.50 4.04 -0.87
CA ASP A 420 0.98 4.51 0.42
C ASP A 420 -0.48 4.13 0.62
N SER A 421 -1.29 4.17 -0.44
CA SER A 421 -2.69 3.73 -0.37
C SER A 421 -2.84 2.32 0.19
N ILE A 422 -1.96 1.41 -0.22
CA ILE A 422 -1.94 0.00 0.19
C ILE A 422 -1.40 -0.10 1.61
N TYR A 423 -0.19 0.43 1.83
CA TYR A 423 0.50 0.39 3.12
C TYR A 423 -0.36 0.96 4.25
N ARG A 424 -0.93 2.15 4.04
CA ARG A 424 -1.77 2.82 5.03
C ARG A 424 -3.07 2.08 5.25
N THR A 425 -3.73 1.61 4.20
CA THR A 425 -5.02 0.90 4.36
C THR A 425 -4.85 -0.40 5.15
N ILE A 426 -3.76 -1.15 4.93
CA ILE A 426 -3.45 -2.35 5.71
C ILE A 426 -3.35 -2.02 7.20
N LEU A 427 -2.55 -1.01 7.56
CA LEU A 427 -2.30 -0.67 8.96
C LEU A 427 -3.48 0.03 9.64
N GLU A 428 -4.15 0.96 8.95
CA GLU A 428 -5.26 1.73 9.51
C GLU A 428 -6.53 0.89 9.72
N LYS A 429 -6.76 -0.11 8.86
CA LYS A 429 -7.91 -1.02 8.97
C LYS A 429 -7.58 -2.33 9.68
N GLY A 430 -6.30 -2.61 9.95
CA GLY A 430 -5.86 -3.88 10.53
C GLY A 430 -6.21 -5.07 9.62
N LEU A 431 -5.84 -4.98 8.34
CA LEU A 431 -6.12 -6.01 7.34
C LEU A 431 -5.13 -7.17 7.45
N ASP A 432 -5.61 -8.37 7.16
CA ASP A 432 -4.74 -9.50 6.84
C ASP A 432 -4.25 -9.36 5.39
N ALA A 433 -2.99 -8.94 5.21
CA ALA A 433 -2.44 -8.62 3.90
C ALA A 433 -1.39 -9.64 3.42
N ALA A 434 -1.57 -10.15 2.19
CA ALA A 434 -0.62 -11.00 1.50
C ALA A 434 0.02 -10.26 0.32
N TRP A 435 1.34 -10.37 0.16
CA TRP A 435 2.06 -9.83 -1.00
C TRP A 435 2.50 -10.96 -1.92
N ILE A 436 1.98 -10.98 -3.14
CA ILE A 436 2.52 -11.77 -4.24
C ILE A 436 3.71 -10.99 -4.82
N ARG A 437 4.92 -11.44 -4.46
CA ARG A 437 6.19 -10.79 -4.81
C ARG A 437 7.02 -11.73 -5.69
N ARG A 438 7.03 -11.46 -7.00
CA ARG A 438 7.90 -12.20 -7.93
C ARG A 438 9.37 -11.86 -7.68
N GLY A 439 10.25 -12.84 -7.92
CA GLY A 439 11.69 -12.65 -7.92
C GLY A 439 12.28 -12.19 -9.26
N LEU A 440 13.53 -12.57 -9.49
CA LEU A 440 14.32 -12.31 -10.71
C LEU A 440 14.43 -10.83 -11.09
N TRP A 441 14.73 -9.99 -10.10
CA TRP A 441 15.03 -8.57 -10.32
C TRP A 441 16.46 -8.38 -10.82
N GLN A 442 16.67 -7.34 -11.62
CA GLN A 442 17.99 -6.93 -12.09
C GLN A 442 18.84 -6.43 -10.92
N ALA A 443 20.16 -6.54 -11.06
CA ALA A 443 21.10 -6.01 -10.07
C ALA A 443 20.86 -4.49 -9.85
N GLY A 444 20.69 -4.09 -8.59
CA GLY A 444 20.42 -2.69 -8.23
C GLY A 444 18.99 -2.20 -8.46
N GLN A 445 18.09 -3.03 -8.99
CA GLN A 445 16.68 -2.66 -9.24
C GLN A 445 15.90 -2.38 -7.95
N ILE A 446 16.15 -3.17 -6.89
CA ILE A 446 15.45 -3.01 -5.62
C ILE A 446 16.45 -2.71 -4.52
N THR A 447 16.21 -1.58 -3.84
CA THR A 447 16.94 -1.22 -2.64
C THR A 447 16.34 -1.95 -1.44
N PRO A 448 17.13 -2.34 -0.43
CA PRO A 448 16.61 -2.87 0.84
C PRO A 448 15.51 -1.99 1.45
N SER A 449 15.60 -0.66 1.26
CA SER A 449 14.58 0.29 1.71
C SER A 449 13.21 0.13 1.03
N ALA A 450 13.15 -0.36 -0.21
CA ALA A 450 11.89 -0.63 -0.90
C ALA A 450 11.20 -1.90 -0.38
N LEU A 451 11.97 -2.84 0.18
CA LEU A 451 11.48 -4.04 0.86
C LEU A 451 11.06 -3.78 2.31
N HIS A 452 11.39 -2.63 2.88
CA HIS A 452 11.00 -2.27 4.25
C HIS A 452 9.48 -2.40 4.52
N ARG A 453 8.67 -2.11 3.50
CA ARG A 453 7.21 -2.21 3.58
C ARG A 453 6.70 -3.65 3.57
N GLU A 454 7.55 -4.64 3.34
CA GLU A 454 7.22 -6.06 3.46
C GLU A 454 6.65 -6.38 4.85
N GLY A 455 7.18 -5.76 5.90
CA GLY A 455 6.83 -6.09 7.28
C GLY A 455 5.36 -5.85 7.65
N VAL A 456 4.56 -5.18 6.81
CA VAL A 456 3.09 -5.05 7.04
C VAL A 456 2.29 -6.22 6.48
N PHE A 457 2.89 -7.02 5.60
CA PHE A 457 2.26 -8.20 5.04
C PHE A 457 2.51 -9.38 5.97
N ARG A 458 1.43 -10.04 6.36
CA ARG A 458 1.49 -11.23 7.21
C ARG A 458 1.91 -12.47 6.42
N ARG A 459 1.79 -12.43 5.09
CA ARG A 459 2.33 -13.43 4.17
C ARG A 459 2.97 -12.78 2.94
N VAL A 460 4.12 -13.28 2.52
CA VAL A 460 4.73 -12.97 1.23
C VAL A 460 4.78 -14.25 0.43
N ILE A 461 3.95 -14.32 -0.61
CA ILE A 461 3.91 -15.44 -1.53
C ILE A 461 4.91 -15.12 -2.64
N VAL A 462 5.89 -15.99 -2.82
CA VAL A 462 6.93 -15.84 -3.84
C VAL A 462 6.68 -16.90 -4.92
N PRO A 463 6.04 -16.52 -6.04
CA PRO A 463 6.03 -17.34 -7.24
C PRO A 463 7.44 -17.55 -7.74
N GLU A 464 7.89 -18.80 -7.73
CA GLU A 464 9.18 -19.19 -8.25
C GLU A 464 9.18 -19.18 -9.78
N GLU A 465 10.40 -19.21 -10.32
CA GLU A 465 10.74 -19.48 -11.71
C GLU A 465 10.83 -21.00 -11.92
N ALA A 466 10.70 -21.43 -13.18
CA ALA A 466 10.78 -22.85 -13.55
C ALA A 466 12.12 -23.52 -13.20
N PHE A 467 13.21 -22.75 -13.09
CA PHE A 467 14.56 -23.28 -12.86
C PHE A 467 15.15 -22.75 -11.55
N GLY A 468 15.74 -23.66 -10.76
CA GLY A 468 16.20 -23.38 -9.40
C GLY A 468 17.24 -22.26 -9.29
N GLU A 469 18.15 -22.13 -10.26
CA GLU A 469 19.20 -21.11 -10.26
C GLU A 469 18.67 -19.67 -10.46
N LEU A 470 17.42 -19.52 -10.91
CA LEU A 470 16.74 -18.24 -11.04
C LEU A 470 16.05 -17.82 -9.73
N ASN A 471 15.92 -18.73 -8.76
CA ASN A 471 15.16 -18.56 -7.52
C ASN A 471 16.04 -18.11 -6.35
N ALA A 472 16.64 -16.92 -6.47
CA ALA A 472 17.43 -16.33 -5.40
C ALA A 472 16.55 -15.86 -4.23
N ASP A 473 16.98 -16.16 -3.01
CA ASP A 473 16.35 -15.65 -1.80
C ASP A 473 16.59 -14.15 -1.60
N MET A 474 15.51 -13.45 -1.28
CA MET A 474 15.52 -11.99 -1.13
C MET A 474 15.36 -11.54 0.31
N THR A 475 14.39 -12.14 1.00
CA THR A 475 14.09 -11.91 2.40
C THR A 475 13.79 -13.26 3.05
N PHE A 476 14.01 -13.34 4.35
CA PHE A 476 13.87 -14.54 5.14
C PHE A 476 12.83 -14.32 6.24
N GLY A 477 12.16 -15.38 6.65
CA GLY A 477 11.16 -15.34 7.72
C GLY A 477 10.06 -16.37 7.50
N SER A 478 9.32 -16.70 8.57
CA SER A 478 8.21 -17.65 8.53
C SER A 478 7.02 -17.16 7.67
N HIS A 479 6.92 -15.85 7.46
CA HIS A 479 5.91 -15.21 6.60
C HIS A 479 6.23 -15.35 5.11
N ILE A 480 7.43 -15.79 4.73
CA ILE A 480 7.83 -16.00 3.33
C ILE A 480 7.44 -17.41 2.88
N HIS A 481 6.63 -17.49 1.84
CA HIS A 481 6.15 -18.75 1.29
C HIS A 481 6.47 -18.85 -0.20
N LYS A 482 7.46 -19.68 -0.53
CA LYS A 482 7.75 -20.04 -1.91
C LYS A 482 6.69 -21.00 -2.45
N VAL A 483 6.19 -20.70 -3.64
CA VAL A 483 5.26 -21.54 -4.38
C VAL A 483 5.81 -21.74 -5.78
N GLY A 484 5.45 -22.83 -6.45
CA GLY A 484 5.86 -23.02 -7.84
C GLY A 484 5.29 -21.94 -8.76
N PRO A 485 5.66 -21.94 -10.05
CA PRO A 485 5.22 -20.91 -10.97
C PRO A 485 3.69 -20.78 -11.06
N ILE A 486 3.19 -19.54 -11.12
CA ILE A 486 1.75 -19.28 -11.32
C ILE A 486 1.48 -19.26 -12.82
N VAL A 487 0.86 -20.34 -13.31
CA VAL A 487 0.68 -20.59 -14.75
C VAL A 487 -0.73 -21.09 -15.01
N GLY A 488 -1.38 -20.57 -16.04
CA GLY A 488 -2.69 -21.04 -16.45
C GLY A 488 -2.62 -22.43 -17.08
N ASP A 489 -3.73 -23.15 -17.02
CA ASP A 489 -3.88 -24.39 -17.79
C ASP A 489 -3.64 -24.17 -19.27
N ARG A 490 -3.16 -25.23 -19.92
CA ARG A 490 -3.15 -25.27 -21.37
C ARG A 490 -4.62 -25.13 -21.81
N PRO A 491 -4.92 -24.25 -22.77
CA PRO A 491 -6.28 -24.08 -23.27
C PRO A 491 -6.92 -25.43 -23.62
N GLU A 492 -8.13 -25.69 -23.12
CA GLU A 492 -8.86 -26.94 -23.36
C GLU A 492 -9.24 -27.15 -24.83
N ARG A 493 -9.35 -26.04 -25.58
CA ARG A 493 -9.75 -26.08 -26.99
C ARG A 493 -8.67 -26.80 -27.81
N PRO A 494 -9.03 -27.83 -28.61
CA PRO A 494 -8.09 -28.51 -29.49
C PRO A 494 -7.37 -27.56 -30.45
N VAL A 495 -6.11 -27.87 -30.78
CA VAL A 495 -5.27 -27.06 -31.67
C VAL A 495 -5.92 -26.90 -33.03
N GLU A 496 -6.45 -27.99 -33.59
CA GLU A 496 -7.10 -28.04 -34.90
C GLU A 496 -8.36 -27.17 -34.93
N ALA A 497 -9.15 -27.21 -33.86
CA ALA A 497 -10.34 -26.38 -33.72
C ALA A 497 -9.99 -24.89 -33.63
N THR A 498 -8.87 -24.55 -32.99
CA THR A 498 -8.37 -23.17 -32.93
C THR A 498 -7.88 -22.71 -34.30
N ARG A 499 -7.09 -23.53 -35.01
CA ARG A 499 -6.59 -23.23 -36.36
C ARG A 499 -7.72 -23.08 -37.38
N ALA A 500 -8.72 -23.96 -37.34
CA ALA A 500 -9.90 -23.87 -38.21
C ALA A 500 -10.70 -22.58 -37.98
N ALA A 501 -10.84 -22.14 -36.73
CA ALA A 501 -11.52 -20.87 -36.45
C ALA A 501 -10.70 -19.65 -36.88
N LEU A 502 -9.37 -19.70 -36.76
CA LEU A 502 -8.50 -18.65 -37.29
C LEU A 502 -8.61 -18.59 -38.82
N ALA A 503 -8.54 -19.74 -39.50
CA ALA A 503 -8.63 -19.82 -40.95
C ALA A 503 -9.97 -19.27 -41.46
N LYS A 504 -11.08 -19.70 -40.83
CA LYS A 504 -12.41 -19.18 -41.12
C LYS A 504 -12.53 -17.68 -40.84
N GLY A 505 -12.04 -17.22 -39.69
CA GLY A 505 -12.15 -15.82 -39.26
C GLY A 505 -11.34 -14.86 -40.12
N LEU A 506 -10.22 -15.32 -40.69
CA LEU A 506 -9.36 -14.53 -41.57
C LEU A 506 -9.61 -14.79 -43.06
N GLY A 507 -10.49 -15.74 -43.40
CA GLY A 507 -10.78 -16.12 -44.77
C GLY A 507 -9.57 -16.70 -45.50
N ARG A 508 -8.68 -17.39 -44.78
CA ARG A 508 -7.40 -17.86 -45.29
C ARG A 508 -7.01 -19.20 -44.69
N ASP A 509 -6.73 -20.17 -45.55
CA ASP A 509 -6.12 -21.44 -45.14
C ASP A 509 -4.60 -21.29 -44.93
N PHE A 510 -4.06 -22.07 -44.01
CA PHE A 510 -2.63 -22.09 -43.68
C PHE A 510 -2.22 -23.45 -43.11
N SER A 511 -1.00 -23.88 -43.44
CA SER A 511 -0.37 -25.07 -42.86
C SER A 511 0.58 -24.74 -41.71
N THR A 512 1.11 -23.51 -41.67
CA THR A 512 2.06 -23.06 -40.67
C THR A 512 1.53 -21.81 -39.96
N LEU A 513 1.57 -21.80 -38.63
CA LEU A 513 1.17 -20.68 -37.79
C LEU A 513 2.37 -20.17 -36.98
N VAL A 514 2.74 -18.92 -37.21
CA VAL A 514 3.74 -18.22 -36.39
C VAL A 514 3.06 -17.14 -35.57
N VAL A 515 3.38 -17.06 -34.28
CA VAL A 515 2.81 -16.09 -33.36
C VAL A 515 3.91 -15.22 -32.77
N THR A 516 3.80 -13.90 -32.90
CA THR A 516 4.74 -12.94 -32.33
C THR A 516 4.08 -12.14 -31.20
N MET A 517 4.72 -12.11 -30.03
CA MET A 517 4.25 -11.47 -28.79
C MET A 517 5.36 -10.61 -28.15
N LEU A 518 5.90 -9.66 -28.91
CA LEU A 518 6.94 -8.72 -28.43
C LEU A 518 6.35 -7.43 -27.81
N GLY A 519 5.02 -7.36 -27.64
CA GLY A 519 4.33 -6.21 -27.07
C GLY A 519 4.23 -5.00 -28.01
N GLY A 520 3.57 -3.94 -27.54
CA GLY A 520 3.29 -2.73 -28.33
C GLY A 520 4.36 -1.62 -28.25
N GLY A 521 5.61 -1.94 -27.95
CA GLY A 521 6.72 -0.97 -27.96
C GLY A 521 6.86 -0.06 -26.72
N VAL A 522 6.03 -0.20 -25.69
CA VAL A 522 6.07 0.68 -24.49
C VAL A 522 7.33 0.46 -23.63
N ALA A 523 7.73 -0.80 -23.46
CA ALA A 523 8.88 -1.16 -22.63
C ALA A 523 10.20 -1.10 -23.40
N ALA A 524 10.17 -1.54 -24.66
CA ALA A 524 11.28 -1.50 -25.60
C ALA A 524 10.70 -1.55 -27.03
N ASP A 525 11.28 -0.76 -27.94
CA ASP A 525 10.91 -0.83 -29.36
C ASP A 525 11.45 -2.13 -29.98
N ARG A 526 10.55 -2.89 -30.61
CA ARG A 526 10.84 -4.16 -31.29
C ARG A 526 10.29 -4.19 -32.72
N THR A 527 10.05 -3.02 -33.29
CA THR A 527 9.48 -2.88 -34.64
C THR A 527 10.35 -3.54 -35.70
N ALA A 528 11.68 -3.35 -35.62
CA ALA A 528 12.61 -3.94 -36.59
C ALA A 528 12.57 -5.48 -36.60
N GLN A 529 12.52 -6.11 -35.43
CA GLN A 529 12.42 -7.57 -35.30
C GLN A 529 11.07 -8.07 -35.83
N MET A 530 9.97 -7.39 -35.52
CA MET A 530 8.65 -7.74 -36.03
C MET A 530 8.53 -7.59 -37.55
N GLN A 531 9.14 -6.54 -38.14
CA GLN A 531 9.22 -6.36 -39.59
C GLN A 531 10.05 -7.45 -40.26
N MET A 532 11.19 -7.83 -39.67
CA MET A 532 12.01 -8.94 -40.17
C MET A 532 11.20 -10.24 -40.18
N LEU A 533 10.50 -10.56 -39.09
CA LEU A 533 9.63 -11.73 -39.02
C LEU A 533 8.54 -11.67 -40.09
N ALA A 534 7.89 -10.51 -40.28
CA ALA A 534 6.89 -10.34 -41.33
C ALA A 534 7.47 -10.62 -42.73
N ALA A 535 8.66 -10.10 -43.03
CA ALA A 535 9.37 -10.33 -44.30
C ALA A 535 9.74 -11.81 -44.51
N LEU A 536 10.18 -12.50 -43.46
CA LEU A 536 10.47 -13.94 -43.52
C LEU A 536 9.20 -14.77 -43.80
N MET A 537 8.08 -14.39 -43.19
CA MET A 537 6.81 -15.10 -43.37
C MET A 537 6.18 -14.80 -44.73
N GLU A 538 6.39 -13.61 -45.29
CA GLU A 538 5.94 -13.24 -46.65
C GLU A 538 6.49 -14.16 -47.74
N ARG A 539 7.68 -14.73 -47.52
CA ARG A 539 8.33 -15.69 -48.43
C ARG A 539 7.74 -17.10 -48.37
N ARG A 540 6.78 -17.37 -47.48
CA ARG A 540 6.19 -18.70 -47.22
C ARG A 540 4.71 -18.74 -47.60
N PRO A 541 4.31 -19.37 -48.72
CA PRO A 541 2.94 -19.26 -49.26
C PRO A 541 1.83 -19.74 -48.31
N ASP A 542 2.07 -20.82 -47.56
CA ASP A 542 1.08 -21.44 -46.66
C ASP A 542 1.24 -21.06 -45.18
N CYS A 543 1.88 -19.91 -44.92
CA CYS A 543 2.13 -19.41 -43.58
C CYS A 543 1.16 -18.30 -43.18
N LEU A 544 0.58 -18.44 -41.99
CA LEU A 544 -0.09 -17.36 -41.27
C LEU A 544 0.79 -16.87 -40.12
N HIS A 545 1.12 -15.58 -40.14
CA HIS A 545 1.83 -14.92 -39.05
C HIS A 545 0.90 -13.97 -38.31
N LEU A 546 0.73 -14.18 -37.00
CA LEU A 546 -0.07 -13.33 -36.14
C LEU A 546 0.83 -12.55 -35.20
N ILE A 547 0.81 -11.22 -35.30
CA ILE A 547 1.41 -10.34 -34.30
C ILE A 547 0.32 -10.05 -33.27
N LEU A 548 0.41 -10.70 -32.11
CA LEU A 548 -0.55 -10.53 -31.03
C LEU A 548 -0.11 -9.39 -30.12
N ILE A 549 -0.98 -8.42 -29.98
CA ILE A 549 -0.78 -7.23 -29.16
C ILE A 549 -2.00 -7.01 -28.26
N TRP A 550 -1.81 -6.20 -27.22
CA TRP A 550 -2.89 -5.90 -26.29
C TRP A 550 -3.91 -4.93 -26.91
N PRO A 551 -5.23 -5.08 -26.64
CA PRO A 551 -6.23 -4.11 -27.07
C PRO A 551 -5.93 -2.68 -26.60
N GLY A 552 -5.93 -1.74 -27.54
CA GLY A 552 -5.60 -0.34 -27.29
C GLY A 552 -4.09 -0.03 -27.26
N SER A 553 -3.22 -1.00 -27.54
CA SER A 553 -1.80 -0.70 -27.81
C SER A 553 -1.63 0.08 -29.11
N VAL A 554 -0.66 1.00 -29.12
CA VAL A 554 -0.22 1.67 -30.33
C VAL A 554 0.51 0.66 -31.21
N VAL A 555 0.15 0.61 -32.49
CA VAL A 555 0.74 -0.31 -33.46
C VAL A 555 1.58 0.48 -34.46
N PRO A 556 2.86 0.15 -34.64
CA PRO A 556 3.67 0.77 -35.69
C PRO A 556 3.04 0.55 -37.07
N PRO A 557 2.86 1.60 -37.91
CA PRO A 557 2.31 1.46 -39.26
C PRO A 557 3.06 0.46 -40.15
N ALA A 558 4.36 0.33 -39.89
CA ALA A 558 5.29 -0.61 -40.50
C ALA A 558 4.90 -2.11 -40.43
N LEU A 559 3.97 -2.47 -39.54
CA LEU A 559 3.50 -3.86 -39.36
C LEU A 559 2.31 -4.22 -40.23
N TYR A 560 1.74 -3.25 -40.97
CA TYR A 560 0.65 -3.48 -41.92
C TYR A 560 1.16 -3.63 -43.35
N GLY A 561 0.34 -4.21 -44.24
CA GLY A 561 0.64 -4.32 -45.68
C GLY A 561 1.35 -5.62 -46.10
N TRP A 562 1.72 -6.47 -45.14
CA TRP A 562 2.25 -7.82 -45.38
C TRP A 562 1.10 -8.79 -45.68
N LYS A 563 1.20 -9.62 -46.72
CA LYS A 563 0.12 -10.57 -47.08
C LYS A 563 -0.01 -11.67 -46.04
N ASN A 564 1.12 -12.12 -45.48
CA ASN A 564 1.16 -13.26 -44.57
C ASN A 564 1.09 -12.87 -43.09
N THR A 565 1.12 -11.57 -42.77
CA THR A 565 1.13 -11.09 -41.40
C THR A 565 -0.14 -10.31 -41.07
N THR A 566 -0.81 -10.67 -39.98
CA THR A 566 -1.96 -9.95 -39.44
C THR A 566 -1.67 -9.51 -38.01
N VAL A 567 -1.84 -8.21 -37.74
CA VAL A 567 -1.82 -7.70 -36.36
C VAL A 567 -3.18 -7.96 -35.71
N CYS A 568 -3.18 -8.66 -34.57
CA CYS A 568 -4.40 -9.00 -33.85
C CYS A 568 -4.33 -8.45 -32.42
N GLN A 569 -5.30 -7.60 -32.08
CA GLN A 569 -5.51 -7.17 -30.70
C GLN A 569 -6.38 -8.19 -29.97
N THR A 570 -5.80 -8.90 -28.99
CA THR A 570 -6.50 -9.99 -28.29
C THR A 570 -6.19 -10.03 -26.81
N ARG A 571 -7.17 -10.50 -26.02
CA ARG A 571 -7.00 -10.82 -24.59
C ARG A 571 -6.72 -12.30 -24.35
N ASN A 572 -6.78 -13.13 -25.40
CA ASN A 572 -6.63 -14.57 -25.33
C ASN A 572 -5.38 -15.05 -26.11
N ALA A 573 -4.24 -14.39 -25.86
CA ALA A 573 -3.00 -14.66 -26.58
C ALA A 573 -2.50 -16.09 -26.35
N ALA A 574 -2.59 -16.60 -25.12
CA ALA A 574 -2.18 -17.96 -24.77
C ALA A 574 -2.93 -19.04 -25.58
N ALA A 575 -4.24 -18.88 -25.82
CA ALA A 575 -5.01 -19.84 -26.63
C ALA A 575 -4.56 -19.90 -28.09
N ILE A 576 -4.21 -18.75 -28.66
CA ILE A 576 -3.72 -18.68 -30.04
C ILE A 576 -2.29 -19.21 -30.11
N ALA A 577 -1.42 -18.82 -29.16
CA ALA A 577 -0.04 -19.28 -29.09
C ALA A 577 0.07 -20.81 -28.92
N ALA A 578 -0.85 -21.43 -28.18
CA ALA A 578 -0.87 -22.88 -27.99
C ALA A 578 -1.11 -23.69 -29.28
N ALA A 579 -1.62 -23.05 -30.34
CA ALA A 579 -1.84 -23.64 -31.65
C ALA A 579 -0.72 -23.35 -32.66
N ALA A 580 0.28 -22.56 -32.26
CA ALA A 580 1.36 -22.11 -33.13
C ALA A 580 2.44 -23.18 -33.33
N ASP A 581 3.05 -23.14 -34.51
CA ASP A 581 4.22 -23.92 -34.88
C ASP A 581 5.52 -23.29 -34.34
N LEU A 582 5.54 -21.95 -34.25
CA LEU A 582 6.59 -21.15 -33.62
C LEU A 582 5.99 -19.95 -32.88
N VAL A 583 6.47 -19.71 -31.66
CA VAL A 583 6.19 -18.50 -30.89
C VAL A 583 7.44 -17.64 -30.76
N VAL A 584 7.38 -16.38 -31.19
CA VAL A 584 8.45 -15.40 -30.93
C VAL A 584 7.96 -14.41 -29.88
N THR A 585 8.54 -14.42 -28.69
CA THR A 585 7.99 -13.66 -27.54
C THR A 585 9.09 -13.02 -26.70
N ALA A 586 8.73 -11.98 -25.96
CA ALA A 586 9.55 -11.52 -24.84
C ALA A 586 9.60 -12.61 -23.76
N ALA A 587 10.68 -12.67 -22.99
CA ALA A 587 10.85 -13.62 -21.90
C ALA A 587 10.36 -13.05 -20.56
N GLY A 588 9.18 -12.43 -20.54
CA GLY A 588 8.53 -11.99 -19.30
C GLY A 588 7.94 -13.17 -18.52
N TYR A 589 7.74 -13.01 -17.20
CA TYR A 589 7.35 -14.10 -16.29
C TYR A 589 6.22 -14.98 -16.84
N ASN A 590 5.07 -14.38 -17.18
CA ASN A 590 3.90 -15.17 -17.61
C ASN A 590 4.18 -15.91 -18.94
N SER A 591 4.64 -15.19 -19.98
CA SER A 591 4.86 -15.77 -21.31
C SER A 591 5.92 -16.88 -21.29
N PHE A 592 6.99 -16.70 -20.51
CA PHE A 592 8.02 -17.72 -20.38
C PHE A 592 7.46 -19.01 -19.77
N HIS A 593 6.73 -18.90 -18.68
CA HIS A 593 6.16 -20.09 -18.04
C HIS A 593 5.04 -20.70 -18.89
N GLU A 594 4.22 -19.91 -19.57
CA GLU A 594 3.22 -20.44 -20.52
C GLU A 594 3.91 -21.23 -21.66
N VAL A 595 5.00 -20.72 -22.23
CA VAL A 595 5.80 -21.43 -23.24
C VAL A 595 6.30 -22.79 -22.73
N LEU A 596 6.91 -22.81 -21.55
CA LEU A 596 7.48 -24.04 -20.99
C LEU A 596 6.39 -25.06 -20.65
N TYR A 597 5.37 -24.64 -19.89
CA TYR A 597 4.33 -25.55 -19.38
C TYR A 597 3.31 -25.96 -20.44
N HIS A 598 3.18 -25.24 -21.56
CA HIS A 598 2.32 -25.62 -22.68
C HIS A 598 3.09 -26.33 -23.80
N GLY A 599 4.41 -26.46 -23.70
CA GLY A 599 5.25 -27.17 -24.68
C GLY A 599 5.34 -26.47 -26.03
N LEU A 600 5.55 -25.15 -26.02
CA LEU A 600 5.56 -24.31 -27.22
C LEU A 600 6.99 -24.12 -27.75
N PRO A 601 7.30 -24.45 -29.02
CA PRO A 601 8.55 -24.07 -29.66
C PRO A 601 8.65 -22.55 -29.69
N ALA A 602 9.69 -22.02 -29.07
CA ALA A 602 9.79 -20.58 -28.89
C ALA A 602 11.19 -20.01 -29.16
N ILE A 603 11.19 -18.80 -29.72
CA ILE A 603 12.32 -17.89 -29.72
C ILE A 603 12.02 -16.77 -28.73
N PHE A 604 12.85 -16.65 -27.70
CA PHE A 604 12.82 -15.55 -26.75
C PHE A 604 13.69 -14.39 -27.24
N ILE A 605 13.09 -13.20 -27.29
CA ILE A 605 13.80 -11.93 -27.50
C ILE A 605 13.63 -11.08 -26.24
N PRO A 606 14.60 -11.10 -25.29
CA PRO A 606 14.44 -10.45 -24.00
C PRO A 606 14.27 -8.93 -24.11
N GLN A 607 13.47 -8.38 -23.20
CA GLN A 607 13.28 -6.95 -23.02
C GLN A 607 13.87 -6.52 -21.69
N MET A 608 14.71 -5.49 -21.73
CA MET A 608 15.42 -4.98 -20.57
C MET A 608 15.14 -3.49 -20.42
N ALA A 609 14.64 -3.11 -19.24
CA ALA A 609 14.53 -1.74 -18.76
C ALA A 609 14.69 -1.75 -17.23
N GLY A 610 15.12 -0.66 -16.61
CA GLY A 610 15.49 -0.65 -15.18
C GLY A 610 14.38 -1.03 -14.19
N PHE A 611 13.10 -1.06 -14.62
CA PHE A 611 11.95 -1.47 -13.80
C PHE A 611 11.44 -2.89 -14.12
N MET A 612 12.04 -3.59 -15.08
CA MET A 612 11.62 -4.92 -15.52
C MET A 612 12.40 -6.03 -14.82
N ASP A 613 11.84 -7.23 -14.83
CA ASP A 613 12.55 -8.44 -14.43
C ASP A 613 13.70 -8.77 -15.40
N ASP A 614 14.64 -9.61 -14.97
CA ASP A 614 15.78 -10.03 -15.78
C ASP A 614 15.37 -11.10 -16.80
N GLN A 615 14.79 -10.62 -17.91
CA GLN A 615 14.30 -11.46 -18.99
C GLN A 615 15.44 -12.16 -19.74
N ASP A 616 16.63 -11.57 -19.76
CA ASP A 616 17.80 -12.14 -20.44
C ASP A 616 18.25 -13.42 -19.74
N ARG A 617 18.41 -13.38 -18.41
CA ARG A 617 18.72 -14.58 -17.62
C ARG A 617 17.68 -15.68 -17.81
N ARG A 618 16.40 -15.31 -17.89
CA ARG A 618 15.31 -16.26 -18.10
C ARG A 618 15.39 -16.92 -19.49
N ALA A 619 15.60 -16.12 -20.54
CA ALA A 619 15.74 -16.61 -21.91
C ALA A 619 16.95 -17.55 -22.04
N GLN A 620 18.10 -17.15 -21.50
CA GLN A 620 19.34 -17.93 -21.59
C GLN A 620 19.22 -19.27 -20.85
N ALA A 621 18.62 -19.28 -19.65
CA ALA A 621 18.45 -20.51 -18.88
C ALA A 621 17.60 -21.59 -19.59
N ALA A 622 16.60 -21.18 -20.39
CA ALA A 622 15.84 -22.10 -21.23
C ALA A 622 16.62 -22.53 -22.48
N ALA A 623 17.41 -21.62 -23.07
CA ALA A 623 18.23 -21.93 -24.24
C ALA A 623 19.35 -22.93 -23.93
N ASP A 624 20.03 -22.76 -22.78
CA ASP A 624 21.09 -23.68 -22.32
C ASP A 624 20.59 -25.11 -22.09
N ARG A 625 19.29 -25.27 -21.87
CA ARG A 625 18.61 -26.56 -21.69
C ARG A 625 17.99 -27.11 -22.97
N GLY A 626 18.11 -26.40 -24.10
CA GLY A 626 17.47 -26.79 -25.36
C GLY A 626 15.93 -26.74 -25.30
N LEU A 627 15.35 -25.96 -24.39
CA LEU A 627 13.89 -25.84 -24.23
C LEU A 627 13.31 -24.68 -25.04
N ALA A 628 14.15 -23.73 -25.44
CA ALA A 628 13.81 -22.61 -26.32
C ALA A 628 15.08 -22.10 -27.02
N VAL A 629 14.96 -21.08 -27.85
CA VAL A 629 16.10 -20.34 -28.40
C VAL A 629 16.10 -18.93 -27.82
N ALA A 630 17.24 -18.45 -27.32
CA ALA A 630 17.43 -17.06 -26.94
C ALA A 630 18.11 -16.29 -28.09
N VAL A 631 17.55 -15.14 -28.45
CA VAL A 631 18.11 -14.23 -29.48
C VAL A 631 18.15 -12.82 -28.92
N GLY A 632 19.36 -12.24 -28.86
CA GLY A 632 19.55 -10.86 -28.42
C GLY A 632 18.87 -9.88 -29.37
N ALA A 633 18.45 -8.72 -28.86
CA ALA A 633 17.70 -7.73 -29.66
C ALA A 633 18.44 -7.26 -30.93
N GLY A 634 19.77 -7.24 -30.92
CA GLY A 634 20.59 -6.87 -32.10
C GLY A 634 20.89 -8.01 -33.07
N GLU A 635 20.57 -9.27 -32.74
CA GLU A 635 21.05 -10.46 -33.46
C GLU A 635 20.15 -10.86 -34.64
N MET A 636 19.88 -9.94 -35.57
CA MET A 636 18.93 -10.17 -36.67
C MET A 636 19.24 -11.38 -37.55
N LEU A 637 20.52 -11.62 -37.87
CA LEU A 637 20.94 -12.79 -38.67
C LEU A 637 20.70 -14.10 -37.94
N ARG A 638 20.89 -14.10 -36.61
CA ARG A 638 20.58 -15.25 -35.77
C ARG A 638 19.08 -15.49 -35.76
N LEU A 639 18.27 -14.44 -35.60
CA LEU A 639 16.81 -14.55 -35.64
C LEU A 639 16.34 -15.25 -36.92
N GLU A 640 16.81 -14.81 -38.09
CA GLU A 640 16.46 -15.44 -39.38
C GLU A 640 16.85 -16.92 -39.46
N ARG A 641 18.08 -17.25 -39.04
CA ARG A 641 18.56 -18.63 -39.02
C ARG A 641 17.71 -19.52 -38.12
N GLU A 642 17.41 -19.05 -36.91
CA GLU A 642 16.68 -19.85 -35.92
C GLU A 642 15.20 -20.02 -36.29
N VAL A 643 14.58 -19.00 -36.92
CA VAL A 643 13.22 -19.13 -37.48
C VAL A 643 13.19 -20.20 -38.56
N THR A 644 14.17 -20.20 -39.47
CA THR A 644 14.28 -21.20 -40.54
C THR A 644 14.51 -22.60 -39.94
N ALA A 645 15.43 -22.73 -38.99
CA ALA A 645 15.71 -24.02 -38.36
C ALA A 645 14.48 -24.62 -37.66
N ILE A 646 13.70 -23.79 -36.97
CA ILE A 646 12.50 -24.24 -36.24
C ILE A 646 11.38 -24.66 -37.20
N LEU A 647 11.15 -23.90 -38.27
CA LEU A 647 10.04 -24.14 -39.19
C LEU A 647 10.35 -25.20 -40.24
N ASP A 648 11.60 -25.26 -40.70
CA ASP A 648 11.98 -25.97 -41.93
C ASP A 648 12.96 -27.13 -41.66
N ASP A 649 13.85 -27.01 -40.65
CA ASP A 649 14.95 -27.98 -40.43
C ASP A 649 14.70 -28.96 -39.26
N GLY A 650 13.45 -29.07 -38.79
CA GLY A 650 13.05 -30.05 -37.76
C GLY A 650 13.34 -29.64 -36.31
N LYS A 651 14.06 -28.54 -36.07
CA LYS A 651 14.38 -28.04 -34.71
C LYS A 651 13.12 -27.77 -33.87
N GLY A 652 12.01 -27.39 -34.50
CA GLY A 652 10.73 -27.21 -33.79
C GLY A 652 10.24 -28.50 -33.11
N ALA A 653 10.38 -29.66 -33.77
CA ALA A 653 10.01 -30.95 -33.19
C ALA A 653 10.96 -31.34 -32.04
N GLU A 654 12.26 -31.06 -32.18
CA GLU A 654 13.26 -31.27 -31.12
C GLU A 654 12.90 -30.46 -29.87
N LEU A 655 12.56 -29.18 -30.03
CA LEU A 655 12.13 -28.32 -28.91
C LEU A 655 10.88 -28.88 -28.22
N ARG A 656 9.86 -29.33 -28.98
CA ARG A 656 8.66 -29.93 -28.38
C ARG A 656 8.99 -31.21 -27.60
N ALA A 657 9.85 -32.06 -28.15
CA ALA A 657 10.27 -33.29 -27.49
C ALA A 657 11.03 -32.99 -26.19
N ALA A 658 11.96 -32.02 -26.22
CA ALA A 658 12.68 -31.57 -25.04
C ALA A 658 11.76 -30.98 -23.97
N LEU A 659 10.79 -30.13 -24.37
CA LEU A 659 9.79 -29.56 -23.47
C LEU A 659 8.88 -30.62 -22.84
N ALA A 660 8.47 -31.63 -23.60
CA ALA A 660 7.65 -32.73 -23.09
C ALA A 660 8.41 -33.63 -22.10
N ALA A 661 9.73 -33.75 -22.26
CA ALA A 661 10.60 -34.51 -21.38
C ALA A 661 11.14 -33.69 -20.19
N ALA A 662 10.90 -32.38 -20.16
CA ALA A 662 11.42 -31.50 -19.12
C ALA A 662 10.72 -31.76 -17.78
N ASP A 663 11.51 -31.94 -16.72
CA ASP A 663 11.02 -31.98 -15.35
C ASP A 663 10.81 -30.54 -14.83
N LEU A 664 9.58 -30.04 -14.95
CA LEU A 664 9.18 -28.72 -14.49
C LEU A 664 8.53 -28.81 -13.11
N PRO A 665 8.74 -27.82 -12.22
CA PRO A 665 8.13 -27.83 -10.90
C PRO A 665 6.59 -27.81 -10.97
N ALA A 666 5.93 -28.28 -9.92
CA ALA A 666 4.48 -28.19 -9.81
C ALA A 666 4.02 -26.73 -9.82
N ARG A 667 2.88 -26.44 -10.46
CA ARG A 667 2.31 -25.08 -10.49
C ARG A 667 1.93 -24.60 -9.09
N GLY A 668 2.11 -23.30 -8.84
CA GLY A 668 1.85 -22.70 -7.53
C GLY A 668 0.40 -22.25 -7.29
N ASN A 669 -0.49 -22.33 -8.27
CA ASN A 669 -1.84 -21.71 -8.22
C ASN A 669 -2.60 -22.12 -6.95
N ALA A 670 -2.84 -23.43 -6.77
CA ALA A 670 -3.57 -23.97 -5.63
C ALA A 670 -2.83 -23.76 -4.29
N ARG A 671 -1.49 -23.86 -4.28
CA ARG A 671 -0.70 -23.60 -3.06
C ARG A 671 -0.82 -22.15 -2.62
N ALA A 672 -0.74 -21.20 -3.56
CA ALA A 672 -0.94 -19.78 -3.27
C ALA A 672 -2.37 -19.50 -2.78
N ALA A 673 -3.38 -20.10 -3.41
CA ALA A 673 -4.76 -19.98 -2.99
C ALA A 673 -4.98 -20.52 -1.57
N GLY A 674 -4.45 -21.70 -1.24
CA GLY A 674 -4.50 -22.25 0.12
C GLY A 674 -3.83 -21.35 1.16
N LEU A 675 -2.69 -20.73 0.82
CA LEU A 675 -2.03 -19.73 1.65
C LEU A 675 -2.81 -18.42 1.78
N ILE A 676 -3.73 -18.08 0.89
CA ILE A 676 -4.57 -16.88 1.04
C ILE A 676 -5.86 -17.23 1.79
N ALA A 677 -6.42 -18.42 1.51
CA ALA A 677 -7.68 -18.89 2.04
C ALA A 677 -7.62 -19.31 3.51
N ALA A 678 -6.44 -19.74 4.00
CA ALA A 678 -6.26 -20.22 5.37
C ALA A 678 -6.92 -19.28 6.40
N GLU A 679 -7.67 -19.86 7.33
CA GLU A 679 -8.42 -19.12 8.36
C GLU A 679 -7.49 -18.36 9.31
N VAL A 680 -6.36 -18.98 9.64
CA VAL A 680 -5.33 -18.41 10.52
C VAL A 680 -4.02 -18.29 9.74
N TRP A 681 -3.47 -17.09 9.73
CA TRP A 681 -2.14 -16.85 9.21
C TRP A 681 -1.14 -16.87 10.37
N THR A 682 -0.48 -18.00 10.62
CA THR A 682 0.54 -18.07 11.69
C THR A 682 1.71 -17.14 11.41
#